data_AF-A0AAD2JKE5-F1
#
_entry.id   AF-A0AAD2JKE5-F1
#
_cell.length_a   1.000
_cell.length_b   1.000
_cell.length_c   1.000
_cell.angle_alpha   90.00
_cell.angle_beta   90.00
_cell.angle_gamma   90.00
#
_symmetry.space_group_name_H-M   'P 1'
#
loop_
_entity.id
_entity.type
_entity.pdbx_description
1 polymer ?
#
loop_
_entity_poly.entity_id
_entity_poly.type
_entity_poly.pdbx_seq_one_letter_code
_entity_poly.pdbx_strand_id
1 'polypeptide(L)'
;MEEDQSLEEDQLAEKDDNKSEEELSMIISNSRSENIRDHYEFLSDIGQGSFGNVHKVRNKHSNEELACKTIPKNGLIPTHIIQREVAALRTVQSHPHLIELKDEIFEDQENIHIVTELCIGGELYDRVATGKWALNEKQVATLIGNILEAIAHCHERGVVHRDLKASNFCFANNKTDTDVRIIDFGLSKVATRTRQATYSQSISANGEDSERERNERQELLDLILQSQVGTPYYVAPEVLSGDQYNVKCDVWSVGVICYLVLSRGRLPFCGSDELETLQLLKDPTSQVVYPKRIWRKFSPDAKDFCQMLLERDPILRPSARSTLEHKWLRKYRQRRRVGPRSWILYAFIFVVSVVALLLRSILLFPGAIQIPDEKLQDLLRDRTVLVTGANSGLGLATVQHLARIGTANKIILACRNTTRCQDAKIDVEQDLPESSSTQVLSVLLDLANRTSIAIGAASIQEEILLASDETAKTTTTTTTTIGPLDILINNAGVAYAWSSKEFVDGIEMHMAINHLGHVLLTHYLWKNLLASTHGARIVHVSSLGALVSRHDTTDGWYNQGKKSTPVKGKLHNTIDSMRYYFQSKRANLQQTWELHRRLATKKNNVAFVASHPGYTRSEIMLKFQLPLCPEFAMRWLRQNEWGSMSTKDGAKTQLFAALSPEVPSGSYVVPQYWTFGRPIILNSLMTSFSSHFYPFSESESSRLWDESLKALDISAFGE
;
A
#
# COMPACT_ATOMS: atom_id res chain seq x y z
N MET A 1 -19.34 15.30 -59.11
CA MET A 1 -17.91 15.32 -58.69
C MET A 1 -17.73 15.79 -57.25
N GLU A 2 -18.61 16.66 -56.71
CA GLU A 2 -18.65 16.95 -55.26
C GLU A 2 -19.58 15.99 -54.48
N GLU A 3 -20.60 15.40 -55.09
CA GLU A 3 -21.47 14.41 -54.41
C GLU A 3 -20.79 13.05 -54.16
N ASP A 4 -19.89 12.59 -55.05
CA ASP A 4 -19.16 11.33 -54.88
C ASP A 4 -18.10 11.37 -53.76
N GLN A 5 -17.55 12.55 -53.44
CA GLN A 5 -16.56 12.70 -52.36
C GLN A 5 -17.20 12.64 -50.97
N SER A 6 -18.44 13.12 -50.81
CA SER A 6 -19.18 13.02 -49.55
C SER A 6 -19.56 11.57 -49.20
N LEU A 7 -19.88 10.76 -50.21
CA LEU A 7 -20.22 9.34 -50.05
C LEU A 7 -18.98 8.48 -49.76
N GLU A 8 -17.78 8.87 -50.23
CA GLU A 8 -16.53 8.20 -49.88
C GLU A 8 -16.04 8.56 -48.46
N GLU A 9 -16.22 9.81 -48.01
CA GLU A 9 -15.89 10.23 -46.64
C GLU A 9 -16.82 9.60 -45.59
N ASP A 10 -18.12 9.52 -45.87
CA ASP A 10 -19.09 8.84 -44.98
C ASP A 10 -18.84 7.31 -44.93
N GLN A 11 -18.45 6.69 -46.04
CA GLN A 11 -18.07 5.27 -46.08
C GLN A 11 -16.73 4.96 -45.39
N LEU A 12 -15.81 5.94 -45.33
CA LEU A 12 -14.56 5.84 -44.57
C LEU A 12 -14.80 6.02 -43.06
N ALA A 13 -15.70 6.92 -42.67
CA ALA A 13 -16.12 7.11 -41.28
C ALA A 13 -16.88 5.88 -40.72
N GLU A 14 -17.79 5.28 -41.49
CA GLU A 14 -18.49 4.04 -41.12
C GLU A 14 -17.55 2.82 -41.03
N LYS A 15 -16.47 2.79 -41.82
CA LYS A 15 -15.44 1.74 -41.74
C LYS A 15 -14.54 1.88 -40.52
N ASP A 16 -14.17 3.10 -40.14
CA ASP A 16 -13.36 3.37 -38.94
C ASP A 16 -14.16 3.14 -37.65
N ASP A 17 -15.47 3.45 -37.63
CA ASP A 17 -16.34 3.14 -36.51
C ASP A 17 -16.52 1.62 -36.32
N ASN A 18 -16.75 0.85 -37.39
CA ASN A 18 -16.86 -0.62 -37.30
C ASN A 18 -15.55 -1.30 -36.85
N LYS A 19 -14.39 -0.78 -37.27
CA LYS A 19 -13.08 -1.29 -36.84
C LYS A 19 -12.78 -0.95 -35.38
N SER A 20 -13.28 0.19 -34.89
CA SER A 20 -13.22 0.59 -33.48
C SER A 20 -14.13 -0.28 -32.59
N GLU A 21 -15.27 -0.75 -33.10
CA GLU A 21 -16.17 -1.67 -32.39
C GLU A 21 -15.57 -3.07 -32.24
N GLU A 22 -14.87 -3.60 -33.26
CA GLU A 22 -14.13 -4.85 -33.14
C GLU A 22 -12.96 -4.77 -32.13
N GLU A 23 -12.21 -3.67 -32.09
CA GLU A 23 -11.15 -3.46 -31.08
C GLU A 23 -11.70 -3.27 -29.65
N LEU A 24 -12.83 -2.57 -29.49
CA LEU A 24 -13.52 -2.42 -28.20
C LEU A 24 -14.12 -3.76 -27.71
N SER A 25 -14.55 -4.62 -28.64
CA SER A 25 -15.03 -5.97 -28.32
C SER A 25 -13.93 -6.87 -27.74
N MET A 26 -12.68 -6.72 -28.18
CA MET A 26 -11.52 -7.42 -27.59
C MET A 26 -11.21 -6.96 -26.16
N ILE A 27 -11.61 -5.75 -25.74
CA ILE A 27 -11.35 -5.27 -24.37
C ILE A 27 -12.25 -5.98 -23.34
N ILE A 28 -13.41 -6.51 -23.74
CA ILE A 28 -14.29 -7.30 -22.88
C ILE A 28 -13.84 -8.76 -22.74
N SER A 29 -12.88 -9.25 -23.53
CA SER A 29 -12.46 -10.66 -23.56
C SER A 29 -11.89 -11.27 -22.25
N ASN A 30 -11.84 -10.51 -21.15
CA ASN A 30 -11.46 -10.97 -19.82
C ASN A 30 -12.63 -10.91 -18.79
N SER A 31 -13.90 -10.84 -19.21
CA SER A 31 -15.04 -11.05 -18.30
C SER A 31 -15.07 -12.51 -17.85
N ARG A 32 -15.27 -12.76 -16.55
CA ARG A 32 -15.53 -14.13 -16.05
C ARG A 32 -16.98 -14.47 -16.38
N SER A 33 -17.19 -15.59 -17.06
CA SER A 33 -18.52 -16.18 -17.33
C SER A 33 -19.11 -16.93 -16.12
N GLU A 34 -18.50 -16.76 -14.94
CA GLU A 34 -18.91 -17.38 -13.69
C GLU A 34 -19.97 -16.53 -12.96
N ASN A 35 -20.77 -17.18 -12.11
CA ASN A 35 -21.77 -16.48 -11.31
C ASN A 35 -21.08 -15.62 -10.24
N ILE A 36 -21.30 -14.31 -10.27
CA ILE A 36 -20.72 -13.37 -9.29
C ILE A 36 -21.08 -13.75 -7.84
N ARG A 37 -22.24 -14.36 -7.62
CA ARG A 37 -22.71 -14.78 -6.29
C ARG A 37 -21.89 -15.91 -5.69
N ASP A 38 -21.06 -16.60 -6.46
CA ASP A 38 -20.13 -17.59 -5.92
C ASP A 38 -18.98 -16.91 -5.16
N HIS A 39 -18.54 -15.75 -5.65
CA HIS A 39 -17.40 -14.98 -5.12
C HIS A 39 -17.82 -13.88 -4.13
N TYR A 40 -19.03 -13.34 -4.29
CA TYR A 40 -19.52 -12.18 -3.54
C TYR A 40 -20.85 -12.42 -2.84
N GLU A 41 -20.96 -11.95 -1.60
CA GLU A 41 -22.22 -11.80 -0.87
C GLU A 41 -22.78 -10.40 -1.14
N PHE A 42 -24.00 -10.31 -1.68
CA PHE A 42 -24.70 -9.03 -1.88
C PHE A 42 -25.35 -8.60 -0.56
N LEU A 43 -25.02 -7.39 -0.10
CA LEU A 43 -25.46 -6.88 1.20
C LEU A 43 -26.65 -5.95 1.07
N SER A 44 -26.44 -4.76 0.49
CA SER A 44 -27.46 -3.70 0.44
C SER A 44 -27.31 -2.85 -0.81
N ASP A 45 -28.42 -2.32 -1.32
CA ASP A 45 -28.41 -1.36 -2.42
C ASP A 45 -27.90 -0.01 -1.92
N ILE A 46 -26.88 0.54 -2.57
CA ILE A 46 -26.22 1.79 -2.16
C ILE A 46 -26.46 2.94 -3.13
N GLY A 47 -26.98 2.68 -4.33
CA GLY A 47 -27.35 3.73 -5.26
C GLY A 47 -27.79 3.22 -6.62
N GLN A 48 -28.11 4.15 -7.51
CA GLN A 48 -28.44 3.90 -8.91
C GLN A 48 -27.47 4.72 -9.77
N GLY A 49 -26.63 4.04 -10.55
CA GLY A 49 -25.73 4.68 -11.49
C GLY A 49 -26.38 4.90 -12.86
N SER A 50 -25.65 5.50 -13.81
CA SER A 50 -26.17 5.85 -15.15
C SER A 50 -26.79 4.68 -15.93
N PHE A 51 -26.39 3.44 -15.66
CA PHE A 51 -26.77 2.25 -16.44
C PHE A 51 -27.30 1.09 -15.61
N GLY A 52 -27.38 1.23 -14.28
CA GLY A 52 -27.70 0.09 -13.44
C GLY A 52 -27.59 0.37 -11.95
N ASN A 53 -27.98 -0.62 -11.15
CA ASN A 53 -28.02 -0.50 -9.71
C ASN A 53 -26.64 -0.78 -9.10
N VAL A 54 -26.29 -0.04 -8.06
CA VAL A 54 -25.03 -0.22 -7.33
C VAL A 54 -25.34 -0.86 -5.99
N HIS A 55 -24.71 -2.01 -5.76
CA HIS A 55 -24.88 -2.81 -4.56
C HIS A 55 -23.59 -2.80 -3.75
N LYS A 56 -23.71 -2.70 -2.43
CA LYS A 56 -22.63 -3.07 -1.53
C LYS A 56 -22.50 -4.59 -1.53
N VAL A 57 -21.30 -5.08 -1.81
CA VAL A 57 -20.98 -6.51 -1.81
C VAL A 57 -19.83 -6.80 -0.87
N ARG A 58 -19.70 -8.05 -0.45
CA ARG A 58 -18.59 -8.53 0.37
C ARG A 58 -17.93 -9.70 -0.32
N ASN A 59 -16.62 -9.61 -0.53
CA ASN A 59 -15.83 -10.71 -1.06
C ASN A 59 -15.81 -11.85 -0.04
N LYS A 60 -16.25 -13.05 -0.43
CA LYS A 60 -16.37 -14.19 0.49
C LYS A 60 -15.02 -14.72 0.98
N HIS A 61 -13.94 -14.48 0.22
CA HIS A 61 -12.59 -14.95 0.57
C HIS A 61 -11.83 -13.94 1.43
N SER A 62 -11.81 -12.67 1.03
CA SER A 62 -11.06 -11.61 1.75
C SER A 62 -11.86 -10.94 2.86
N ASN A 63 -13.19 -11.12 2.88
CA ASN A 63 -14.14 -10.41 3.75
C ASN A 63 -14.13 -8.88 3.54
N GLU A 64 -13.61 -8.41 2.40
CA GLU A 64 -13.56 -7.00 2.02
C GLU A 64 -14.92 -6.53 1.49
N GLU A 65 -15.36 -5.34 1.90
CA GLU A 65 -16.60 -4.72 1.41
C GLU A 65 -16.30 -3.81 0.21
N LEU A 66 -16.99 -4.04 -0.90
CA LEU A 66 -16.80 -3.41 -2.21
C LEU A 66 -18.13 -2.88 -2.75
N ALA A 67 -18.07 -2.15 -3.87
CA ALA A 67 -19.25 -1.71 -4.62
C ALA A 67 -19.34 -2.50 -5.94
N CYS A 68 -20.51 -3.05 -6.24
CA CYS A 68 -20.80 -3.78 -7.47
C CYS A 68 -21.92 -3.06 -8.24
N LYS A 69 -21.59 -2.56 -9.44
CA LYS A 69 -22.58 -2.01 -10.37
C LYS A 69 -23.12 -3.14 -11.24
N THR A 70 -24.42 -3.39 -11.20
CA THR A 70 -25.13 -4.42 -11.98
C THR A 70 -25.92 -3.75 -13.11
N ILE A 71 -25.59 -4.10 -14.35
CA ILE A 71 -26.17 -3.52 -15.56
C ILE A 71 -26.96 -4.62 -16.30
N PRO A 72 -28.28 -4.47 -16.50
CA PRO A 72 -29.09 -5.47 -17.19
C PRO A 72 -28.82 -5.49 -18.71
N LYS A 73 -28.80 -6.69 -19.30
CA LYS A 73 -28.59 -6.96 -20.74
C LYS A 73 -29.88 -6.90 -21.57
N ASN A 74 -30.94 -6.30 -21.05
CA ASN A 74 -32.30 -6.33 -21.61
C ASN A 74 -32.50 -5.51 -22.92
N GLY A 75 -31.43 -5.21 -23.66
CA GLY A 75 -31.47 -4.55 -24.97
C GLY A 75 -31.68 -3.04 -24.94
N LEU A 76 -31.91 -2.43 -23.77
CA LEU A 76 -32.12 -0.99 -23.64
C LEU A 76 -30.82 -0.17 -23.66
N ILE A 77 -29.69 -0.78 -23.29
CA ILE A 77 -28.38 -0.13 -23.23
C ILE A 77 -27.48 -0.82 -24.25
N PRO A 78 -27.03 -0.12 -25.32
CA PRO A 78 -26.12 -0.71 -26.30
C PRO A 78 -24.84 -1.22 -25.65
N THR A 79 -24.44 -2.45 -25.98
CA THR A 79 -23.28 -3.13 -25.40
C THR A 79 -22.01 -2.27 -25.49
N HIS A 80 -21.82 -1.53 -26.59
CA HIS A 80 -20.68 -0.64 -26.83
C HIS A 80 -20.51 0.44 -25.73
N ILE A 81 -21.58 0.89 -25.09
CA ILE A 81 -21.53 1.89 -24.00
C ILE A 81 -20.89 1.27 -22.75
N ILE A 82 -21.25 0.04 -22.43
CA ILE A 82 -20.71 -0.70 -21.29
C ILE A 82 -19.22 -1.01 -21.51
N GLN A 83 -18.84 -1.38 -22.74
CA GLN A 83 -17.42 -1.63 -23.07
C GLN A 83 -16.59 -0.35 -22.94
N ARG A 84 -17.14 0.81 -23.32
CA ARG A 84 -16.48 2.12 -23.16
C ARG A 84 -16.25 2.47 -21.70
N GLU A 85 -17.22 2.25 -20.81
CA GLU A 85 -17.07 2.49 -19.37
C GLU A 85 -15.94 1.62 -18.80
N VAL A 86 -15.94 0.33 -19.11
CA VAL A 86 -14.90 -0.62 -18.68
C VAL A 86 -13.52 -0.24 -19.23
N ALA A 87 -13.43 0.12 -20.52
CA ALA A 87 -12.19 0.53 -21.16
C ALA A 87 -11.63 1.80 -20.52
N ALA A 88 -12.48 2.79 -20.26
CA ALA A 88 -12.10 4.02 -19.57
C ALA A 88 -11.57 3.72 -18.17
N LEU A 89 -12.32 2.95 -17.37
CA LEU A 89 -11.91 2.55 -16.01
C LEU A 89 -10.55 1.85 -16.02
N ARG A 90 -10.33 0.85 -16.88
CA ARG A 90 -9.03 0.15 -16.99
C ARG A 90 -7.89 1.07 -17.39
N THR A 91 -8.15 2.03 -18.28
CA THR A 91 -7.13 2.95 -18.79
C THR A 91 -6.66 3.92 -17.70
N VAL A 92 -7.57 4.41 -16.86
CA VAL A 92 -7.29 5.46 -15.87
C VAL A 92 -6.91 4.94 -14.47
N GLN A 93 -6.64 3.64 -14.34
CA GLN A 93 -6.22 3.04 -13.07
C GLN A 93 -4.92 3.64 -12.52
N SER A 94 -4.69 3.45 -11.22
CA SER A 94 -3.52 3.95 -10.47
C SER A 94 -3.53 5.47 -10.22
N HIS A 95 -4.68 6.02 -9.79
CA HIS A 95 -4.78 7.41 -9.33
C HIS A 95 -5.64 7.52 -8.04
N PRO A 96 -5.21 8.25 -7.00
CA PRO A 96 -5.89 8.28 -5.69
C PRO A 96 -7.28 8.90 -5.69
N HIS A 97 -7.62 9.69 -6.72
CA HIS A 97 -8.90 10.40 -6.84
C HIS A 97 -9.79 9.83 -7.96
N LEU A 98 -9.45 8.65 -8.48
CA LEU A 98 -10.27 7.89 -9.43
C LEU A 98 -10.69 6.59 -8.78
N ILE A 99 -11.90 6.11 -9.10
CA ILE A 99 -12.40 4.85 -8.56
C ILE A 99 -11.53 3.67 -9.03
N GLU A 100 -11.06 2.87 -8.08
CA GLU A 100 -10.28 1.67 -8.36
C GLU A 100 -11.20 0.52 -8.83
N LEU A 101 -10.86 -0.07 -9.99
CA LEU A 101 -11.48 -1.29 -10.50
C LEU A 101 -10.77 -2.50 -9.89
N LYS A 102 -11.49 -3.42 -9.23
CA LYS A 102 -10.87 -4.55 -8.51
C LYS A 102 -10.61 -5.78 -9.40
N ASP A 103 -10.25 -5.56 -10.67
CA ASP A 103 -9.91 -6.55 -11.71
C ASP A 103 -10.91 -7.70 -11.98
N GLU A 104 -12.13 -7.64 -11.41
CA GLU A 104 -13.16 -8.67 -11.59
C GLU A 104 -14.43 -8.09 -12.21
N ILE A 105 -14.63 -8.36 -13.50
CA ILE A 105 -15.88 -8.08 -14.22
C ILE A 105 -16.56 -9.42 -14.46
N PHE A 106 -17.80 -9.55 -14.00
CA PHE A 106 -18.59 -10.76 -14.17
C PHE A 106 -19.68 -10.52 -15.18
N GLU A 107 -19.98 -11.55 -15.95
CA GLU A 107 -21.00 -11.51 -16.98
C GLU A 107 -21.86 -12.77 -16.89
N ASP A 108 -23.14 -12.60 -16.56
CA ASP A 108 -24.12 -13.68 -16.53
C ASP A 108 -25.11 -13.57 -17.70
N GLN A 109 -26.14 -14.43 -17.74
CA GLN A 109 -27.12 -14.44 -18.84
C GLN A 109 -27.95 -13.15 -18.93
N GLU A 110 -28.15 -12.46 -17.80
CA GLU A 110 -29.09 -11.34 -17.68
C GLU A 110 -28.37 -10.01 -17.42
N ASN A 111 -27.15 -10.01 -16.88
CA ASN A 111 -26.48 -8.84 -16.33
C ASN A 111 -24.95 -8.84 -16.56
N ILE A 112 -24.39 -7.63 -16.51
CA ILE A 112 -22.95 -7.38 -16.39
C ILE A 112 -22.69 -6.74 -15.02
N HIS A 113 -21.67 -7.22 -14.32
CA HIS A 113 -21.30 -6.75 -12.99
C HIS A 113 -19.89 -6.19 -12.97
N ILE A 114 -19.75 -4.95 -12.50
CA ILE A 114 -18.47 -4.23 -12.39
C ILE A 114 -18.16 -4.02 -10.91
N VAL A 115 -17.10 -4.66 -10.40
CA VAL A 115 -16.68 -4.57 -9.00
C VAL A 115 -15.58 -3.51 -8.81
N THR A 116 -15.83 -2.56 -7.91
CA THR A 116 -14.96 -1.40 -7.61
C THR A 116 -14.79 -1.22 -6.10
N GLU A 117 -13.86 -0.37 -5.69
CA GLU A 117 -13.74 0.02 -4.28
C GLU A 117 -15.02 0.69 -3.74
N LEU A 118 -15.30 0.51 -2.44
CA LEU A 118 -16.48 1.10 -1.81
C LEU A 118 -16.20 2.53 -1.31
N CYS A 119 -17.03 3.50 -1.74
CA CYS A 119 -17.04 4.85 -1.18
C CYS A 119 -18.16 4.99 -0.14
N ILE A 120 -17.80 5.23 1.13
CA ILE A 120 -18.80 5.35 2.23
C ILE A 120 -19.11 6.80 2.62
N GLY A 121 -18.48 7.77 1.95
CA GLY A 121 -18.57 9.18 2.30
C GLY A 121 -19.77 9.93 1.70
N GLY A 122 -20.58 9.27 0.88
CA GLY A 122 -21.67 9.90 0.13
C GLY A 122 -21.18 10.81 -1.00
N GLU A 123 -22.13 11.37 -1.76
CA GLU A 123 -21.86 12.21 -2.93
C GLU A 123 -21.58 13.67 -2.56
N LEU A 124 -20.82 14.37 -3.41
CA LEU A 124 -20.62 15.82 -3.30
C LEU A 124 -21.94 16.58 -3.45
N TYR A 125 -22.84 16.10 -4.31
CA TYR A 125 -24.17 16.67 -4.49
C TYR A 125 -24.94 16.73 -3.17
N ASP A 126 -25.05 15.61 -2.45
CA ASP A 126 -25.79 15.53 -1.19
C ASP A 126 -25.23 16.48 -0.14
N ARG A 127 -23.89 16.53 -0.01
CA ARG A 127 -23.24 17.42 0.95
C ARG A 127 -23.59 18.88 0.66
N VAL A 128 -23.49 19.31 -0.60
CA VAL A 128 -23.83 20.68 -1.01
C VAL A 128 -25.33 20.96 -0.83
N ALA A 129 -26.20 20.02 -1.20
CA ALA A 129 -27.65 20.16 -1.15
C ALA A 129 -28.18 20.36 0.29
N THR A 130 -27.50 19.80 1.29
CA THR A 130 -27.91 19.98 2.71
C THR A 130 -27.86 21.43 3.18
N GLY A 131 -27.12 22.32 2.50
CA GLY A 131 -26.90 23.72 2.88
C GLY A 131 -26.11 23.93 4.19
N LYS A 132 -25.85 22.87 4.95
CA LYS A 132 -25.08 22.87 6.21
C LYS A 132 -23.59 22.63 5.99
N TRP A 133 -23.24 22.01 4.87
CA TRP A 133 -21.86 21.73 4.49
C TRP A 133 -21.18 23.00 3.98
N ALA A 134 -20.09 23.40 4.62
CA ALA A 134 -19.35 24.60 4.26
C ALA A 134 -17.85 24.38 4.41
N LEU A 135 -17.14 24.48 3.30
CA LEU A 135 -15.69 24.44 3.28
C LEU A 135 -15.09 25.84 3.41
N ASN A 136 -13.95 25.93 4.09
CA ASN A 136 -13.11 27.11 3.99
C ASN A 136 -12.36 27.13 2.66
N GLU A 137 -11.86 28.30 2.26
CA GLU A 137 -11.21 28.48 0.96
C GLU A 137 -10.06 27.49 0.70
N LYS A 138 -9.25 27.17 1.73
CA LYS A 138 -8.17 26.19 1.62
C LYS A 138 -8.70 24.78 1.34
N GLN A 139 -9.79 24.38 1.99
CA GLN A 139 -10.43 23.09 1.76
C GLN A 139 -11.03 23.02 0.36
N VAL A 140 -11.68 24.09 -0.11
CA VAL A 140 -12.18 24.16 -1.50
C VAL A 140 -11.02 24.04 -2.49
N ALA A 141 -9.94 24.79 -2.30
CA ALA A 141 -8.76 24.69 -3.16
C ALA A 141 -8.16 23.28 -3.17
N THR A 142 -8.19 22.57 -2.03
CA THR A 142 -7.72 21.19 -1.93
C THR A 142 -8.65 20.23 -2.70
N LEU A 143 -9.96 20.33 -2.47
CA LEU A 143 -10.96 19.51 -3.17
C LEU A 143 -10.88 19.70 -4.69
N ILE A 144 -10.88 20.95 -5.15
CA ILE A 144 -10.83 21.25 -6.59
C ILE A 144 -9.47 20.87 -7.19
N GLY A 145 -8.37 21.03 -6.44
CA GLY A 145 -7.06 20.52 -6.83
C GLY A 145 -7.04 19.01 -7.04
N ASN A 146 -7.60 18.24 -6.11
CA ASN A 146 -7.70 16.77 -6.21
C ASN A 146 -8.52 16.34 -7.44
N ILE A 147 -9.63 17.03 -7.71
CA ILE A 147 -10.46 16.79 -8.91
C ILE A 147 -9.65 17.07 -10.18
N LEU A 148 -8.97 18.21 -10.27
CA LEU A 148 -8.20 18.57 -11.46
C LEU A 148 -6.98 17.68 -11.68
N GLU A 149 -6.35 17.17 -10.63
CA GLU A 149 -5.30 16.15 -10.73
C GLU A 149 -5.83 14.86 -11.37
N ALA A 150 -7.03 14.42 -10.96
CA ALA A 150 -7.70 13.26 -11.54
C ALA A 150 -8.05 13.46 -13.02
N ILE A 151 -8.63 14.62 -13.36
CA ILE A 151 -8.99 14.95 -14.75
C ILE A 151 -7.75 15.08 -15.64
N ALA A 152 -6.68 15.71 -15.15
CA ALA A 152 -5.42 15.78 -15.89
C ALA A 152 -4.88 14.37 -16.18
N HIS A 153 -4.96 13.46 -15.21
CA HIS A 153 -4.56 12.06 -15.39
C HIS A 153 -5.40 11.33 -16.45
N CYS A 154 -6.72 11.54 -16.48
CA CYS A 154 -7.59 10.99 -17.52
C CYS A 154 -7.21 11.53 -18.91
N HIS A 155 -7.05 12.85 -19.04
CA HIS A 155 -6.73 13.52 -20.31
C HIS A 155 -5.37 13.06 -20.86
N GLU A 156 -4.36 12.92 -20.00
CA GLU A 156 -3.02 12.41 -20.37
C GLU A 156 -3.04 10.97 -20.91
N ARG A 157 -4.12 10.22 -20.65
CA ARG A 157 -4.34 8.84 -21.13
C ARG A 157 -5.36 8.75 -22.26
N GLY A 158 -5.77 9.90 -22.82
CA GLY A 158 -6.74 9.94 -23.91
C GLY A 158 -8.16 9.59 -23.47
N VAL A 159 -8.50 9.78 -22.19
CA VAL A 159 -9.86 9.58 -21.66
C VAL A 159 -10.48 10.94 -21.34
N VAL A 160 -11.63 11.23 -21.95
CA VAL A 160 -12.43 12.43 -21.70
C VAL A 160 -13.72 12.01 -21.00
N HIS A 161 -14.06 12.64 -19.88
CA HIS A 161 -15.15 12.20 -19.03
C HIS A 161 -16.53 12.61 -19.57
N ARG A 162 -16.68 13.86 -20.02
CA ARG A 162 -17.86 14.44 -20.72
C ARG A 162 -19.15 14.63 -19.91
N ASP A 163 -19.31 13.97 -18.76
CA ASP A 163 -20.45 14.21 -17.84
C ASP A 163 -20.02 14.45 -16.39
N LEU A 164 -19.06 15.34 -16.16
CA LEU A 164 -18.66 15.69 -14.79
C LEU A 164 -19.74 16.54 -14.11
N LYS A 165 -20.29 16.02 -13.02
CA LYS A 165 -21.32 16.66 -12.18
C LYS A 165 -21.14 16.28 -10.73
N ALA A 166 -21.77 17.01 -9.81
CA ALA A 166 -21.57 16.81 -8.37
C ALA A 166 -21.91 15.40 -7.87
N SER A 167 -22.82 14.66 -8.52
CA SER A 167 -23.14 13.27 -8.16
C SER A 167 -22.06 12.26 -8.58
N ASN A 168 -21.16 12.63 -9.49
CA ASN A 168 -20.08 11.74 -9.97
C ASN A 168 -18.85 11.75 -9.04
N PHE A 169 -18.92 12.51 -7.95
CA PHE A 169 -17.87 12.68 -6.97
C PHE A 169 -18.31 12.09 -5.64
N CYS A 170 -17.82 10.91 -5.31
CA CYS A 170 -18.08 10.29 -4.01
C CYS A 170 -16.89 10.50 -3.07
N PHE A 171 -17.18 10.83 -1.82
CA PHE A 171 -16.13 10.89 -0.81
C PHE A 171 -15.73 9.48 -0.41
N ALA A 172 -14.42 9.27 -0.30
CA ALA A 172 -13.88 7.98 0.04
C ALA A 172 -14.40 7.45 1.39
N ASN A 173 -14.59 8.38 2.32
CA ASN A 173 -15.06 8.11 3.67
C ASN A 173 -15.72 9.36 4.29
N ASN A 174 -16.35 9.17 5.46
CA ASN A 174 -16.97 10.25 6.24
C ASN A 174 -15.97 11.09 7.07
N LYS A 175 -14.65 10.84 6.96
CA LYS A 175 -13.64 11.48 7.84
C LYS A 175 -13.04 12.74 7.24
N THR A 176 -13.09 12.90 5.91
CA THR A 176 -12.59 14.11 5.24
C THR A 176 -13.61 14.66 4.25
N ASP A 177 -13.52 15.96 3.99
CA ASP A 177 -14.36 16.67 3.03
C ASP A 177 -13.62 17.01 1.72
N THR A 178 -12.45 16.39 1.50
CA THR A 178 -11.61 16.67 0.33
C THR A 178 -11.09 15.42 -0.38
N ASP A 179 -11.19 14.24 0.25
CA ASP A 179 -10.79 12.95 -0.33
C ASP A 179 -11.93 12.38 -1.18
N VAL A 180 -11.87 12.68 -2.47
CA VAL A 180 -12.93 12.45 -3.44
C VAL A 180 -12.48 11.46 -4.50
N ARG A 181 -13.43 10.66 -5.00
CA ARG A 181 -13.25 9.73 -6.12
C ARG A 181 -14.24 10.04 -7.21
N ILE A 182 -13.77 10.04 -8.44
CA ILE A 182 -14.63 10.09 -9.64
C ILE A 182 -15.14 8.67 -9.90
N ILE A 183 -16.45 8.48 -9.92
CA ILE A 183 -17.07 7.14 -9.87
C ILE A 183 -17.81 6.67 -11.13
N ASP A 184 -18.16 7.56 -12.07
CA ASP A 184 -19.02 7.19 -13.21
C ASP A 184 -18.43 7.61 -14.55
N PHE A 185 -17.92 6.63 -15.31
CA PHE A 185 -17.30 6.83 -16.63
C PHE A 185 -18.26 6.49 -17.78
N GLY A 186 -19.56 6.37 -17.51
CA GLY A 186 -20.53 5.83 -18.46
C GLY A 186 -20.69 6.61 -19.78
N LEU A 187 -20.41 7.92 -19.75
CA LEU A 187 -20.42 8.78 -20.93
C LEU A 187 -19.01 9.15 -21.42
N SER A 188 -17.96 8.52 -20.88
CA SER A 188 -16.58 8.80 -21.25
C SER A 188 -16.27 8.35 -22.67
N LYS A 189 -15.28 8.99 -23.31
CA LYS A 189 -14.72 8.55 -24.59
C LYS A 189 -13.23 8.28 -24.43
N VAL A 190 -12.80 7.14 -24.93
CA VAL A 190 -11.40 6.70 -24.99
C VAL A 190 -10.89 6.92 -26.40
N ALA A 191 -9.72 7.52 -26.57
CA ALA A 191 -9.09 7.70 -27.87
C ALA A 191 -8.67 6.35 -28.49
N THR A 192 -9.11 6.04 -29.71
CA THR A 192 -8.80 4.77 -30.41
C THR A 192 -7.34 4.70 -30.88
N ARG A 193 -6.74 3.49 -30.84
CA ARG A 193 -5.32 3.22 -31.11
C ARG A 193 -4.84 3.54 -32.53
N THR A 194 -5.72 3.71 -33.51
CA THR A 194 -5.33 4.09 -34.88
C THR A 194 -4.56 5.42 -34.92
N ARG A 195 -4.81 6.35 -33.98
CA ARG A 195 -4.02 7.58 -33.82
C ARG A 195 -2.72 7.38 -33.01
N GLN A 196 -2.58 6.29 -32.26
CA GLN A 196 -1.37 5.89 -31.51
C GLN A 196 -0.38 5.04 -32.34
N ALA A 197 -0.79 4.48 -33.48
CA ALA A 197 0.10 3.68 -34.33
C ALA A 197 1.02 4.57 -35.19
N THR A 198 0.51 5.69 -35.72
CA THR A 198 1.32 6.71 -36.41
C THR A 198 2.35 7.36 -35.48
N TYR A 199 2.10 7.33 -34.17
CA TYR A 199 2.96 7.83 -33.10
C TYR A 199 4.20 6.94 -32.85
N SER A 200 4.18 5.65 -33.22
CA SER A 200 5.29 4.73 -32.95
C SER A 200 6.28 4.58 -34.11
N GLN A 201 5.95 5.06 -35.31
CA GLN A 201 6.78 4.89 -36.52
C GLN A 201 7.57 6.15 -36.95
N SER A 202 7.37 7.31 -36.32
CA SER A 202 8.16 8.52 -36.63
C SER A 202 9.34 8.78 -35.69
N ILE A 203 9.52 7.97 -34.63
CA ILE A 203 10.64 8.09 -33.68
C ILE A 203 11.88 7.35 -34.20
N SER A 204 12.36 7.75 -35.38
CA SER A 204 13.64 7.27 -35.92
C SER A 204 14.29 8.24 -36.90
N ALA A 205 14.36 9.54 -36.58
CA ALA A 205 15.36 10.41 -37.20
C ALA A 205 15.62 11.69 -36.39
N ASN A 206 16.80 11.73 -35.78
CA ASN A 206 17.62 12.90 -35.43
C ASN A 206 17.05 13.97 -34.48
N GLY A 207 17.78 14.17 -33.39
CA GLY A 207 17.45 15.08 -32.31
C GLY A 207 17.49 16.56 -32.68
N GLU A 208 16.41 17.25 -32.32
CA GLU A 208 16.29 18.68 -31.99
C GLU A 208 14.97 18.84 -31.20
N ASP A 209 15.04 18.51 -29.90
CA ASP A 209 13.90 18.48 -28.98
C ASP A 209 13.69 19.83 -28.28
N SER A 210 12.52 20.44 -28.43
CA SER A 210 11.78 21.13 -27.34
C SER A 210 10.52 21.87 -27.79
N GLU A 211 10.41 22.27 -29.06
CA GLU A 211 9.27 23.07 -29.56
C GLU A 211 8.30 22.26 -30.42
N ARG A 212 8.80 21.30 -31.20
CA ARG A 212 7.99 20.32 -31.96
C ARG A 212 7.25 19.33 -31.06
N GLU A 213 7.94 18.71 -30.10
CA GLU A 213 7.28 17.84 -29.09
C GLU A 213 6.18 18.58 -28.30
N ARG A 214 6.31 19.89 -28.12
CA ARG A 214 5.34 20.73 -27.40
C ARG A 214 4.10 21.03 -28.25
N ASN A 215 4.28 21.20 -29.56
CA ASN A 215 3.20 21.36 -30.53
C ASN A 215 2.53 20.00 -30.89
N GLU A 216 3.28 18.90 -30.88
CA GLU A 216 2.77 17.54 -31.15
C GLU A 216 2.00 16.96 -29.95
N ARG A 217 2.38 17.34 -28.72
CA ARG A 217 1.59 17.07 -27.51
C ARG A 217 0.34 17.96 -27.42
N GLN A 218 0.33 19.08 -28.15
CA GLN A 218 -0.84 19.95 -28.33
C GLN A 218 -1.84 19.34 -29.32
N GLU A 219 -1.42 18.57 -30.33
CA GLU A 219 -2.32 17.82 -31.23
C GLU A 219 -3.01 16.62 -30.55
N LEU A 220 -2.39 15.98 -29.55
CA LEU A 220 -3.06 14.98 -28.70
C LEU A 220 -4.25 15.57 -27.89
N LEU A 221 -4.30 16.90 -27.73
CA LEU A 221 -5.41 17.62 -27.10
C LEU A 221 -6.59 17.84 -28.06
N ASP A 222 -6.44 17.58 -29.36
CA ASP A 222 -7.50 17.69 -30.37
C ASP A 222 -8.22 16.36 -30.58
N LEU A 223 -8.65 15.74 -29.47
CA LEU A 223 -9.71 14.76 -29.54
C LEU A 223 -10.99 15.51 -29.92
N ILE A 224 -11.24 15.62 -31.22
CA ILE A 224 -12.45 16.20 -31.78
C ILE A 224 -13.65 15.30 -31.43
N LEU A 225 -14.60 15.86 -30.68
CA LEU A 225 -15.83 15.22 -30.24
C LEU A 225 -17.01 15.95 -30.90
N GLN A 226 -18.02 15.19 -31.34
CA GLN A 226 -19.16 15.73 -32.10
C GLN A 226 -20.54 15.36 -31.48
N SER A 227 -20.56 14.66 -30.34
CA SER A 227 -21.82 14.24 -29.67
C SER A 227 -22.24 15.21 -28.57
N GLN A 228 -23.51 15.63 -28.59
CA GLN A 228 -24.13 16.44 -27.53
C GLN A 228 -24.47 15.54 -26.34
N VAL A 229 -23.62 15.54 -25.30
CA VAL A 229 -23.80 14.75 -24.08
C VAL A 229 -23.48 15.61 -22.85
N GLY A 230 -24.11 15.30 -21.71
CA GLY A 230 -23.85 15.97 -20.43
C GLY A 230 -25.10 16.53 -19.76
N THR A 231 -25.01 16.76 -18.45
CA THR A 231 -26.11 17.34 -17.67
C THR A 231 -26.20 18.86 -17.90
N PRO A 232 -27.38 19.43 -18.23
CA PRO A 232 -27.58 20.83 -18.68
C PRO A 232 -26.93 21.91 -17.82
N TYR A 233 -26.83 21.68 -16.52
CA TYR A 233 -26.28 22.62 -15.55
C TYR A 233 -24.74 22.66 -15.51
N TYR A 234 -24.08 21.62 -16.02
CA TYR A 234 -22.63 21.42 -15.96
C TYR A 234 -21.95 21.40 -17.33
N VAL A 235 -22.73 21.18 -18.40
CA VAL A 235 -22.26 21.10 -19.78
C VAL A 235 -21.58 22.40 -20.24
N ALA A 236 -20.54 22.25 -21.07
CA ALA A 236 -19.82 23.37 -21.65
C ALA A 236 -20.54 23.96 -22.89
N PRO A 237 -20.47 25.28 -23.16
CA PRO A 237 -21.18 25.91 -24.28
C PRO A 237 -20.84 25.30 -25.64
N GLU A 238 -19.57 24.93 -25.85
CA GLU A 238 -19.11 24.31 -27.10
C GLU A 238 -19.73 22.94 -27.36
N VAL A 239 -20.08 22.18 -26.31
CA VAL A 239 -20.74 20.87 -26.44
C VAL A 239 -22.18 21.04 -26.93
N LEU A 240 -22.85 22.14 -26.58
CA LEU A 240 -24.24 22.44 -26.97
C LEU A 240 -24.36 23.00 -28.40
N SER A 241 -23.25 23.52 -28.94
CA SER A 241 -23.22 24.12 -30.27
C SER A 241 -23.21 23.04 -31.37
N GLY A 242 -22.87 21.79 -31.03
CA GLY A 242 -22.78 20.67 -31.97
C GLY A 242 -21.48 20.65 -32.79
N ASP A 243 -20.62 21.65 -32.58
CA ASP A 243 -19.31 21.76 -33.22
C ASP A 243 -18.30 20.77 -32.60
N GLN A 244 -17.19 20.58 -33.30
CA GLN A 244 -16.05 19.83 -32.82
C GLN A 244 -15.52 20.42 -31.49
N TYR A 245 -15.64 19.67 -30.38
CA TYR A 245 -15.12 20.07 -29.06
C TYR A 245 -14.01 19.14 -28.58
N ASN A 246 -13.26 19.55 -27.55
CA ASN A 246 -12.10 18.81 -27.05
C ASN A 246 -12.17 18.54 -25.54
N VAL A 247 -11.06 18.05 -24.95
CA VAL A 247 -10.95 17.66 -23.54
C VAL A 247 -11.24 18.81 -22.54
N LYS A 248 -11.24 20.07 -22.99
CA LYS A 248 -11.46 21.26 -22.16
C LYS A 248 -12.90 21.37 -21.65
N CYS A 249 -13.85 20.61 -22.18
CA CYS A 249 -15.23 20.57 -21.68
C CYS A 249 -15.30 20.05 -20.22
N ASP A 250 -14.40 19.13 -19.84
CA ASP A 250 -14.27 18.65 -18.47
C ASP A 250 -13.78 19.77 -17.54
N VAL A 251 -12.87 20.63 -18.01
CA VAL A 251 -12.35 21.77 -17.24
C VAL A 251 -13.46 22.78 -16.92
N TRP A 252 -14.36 23.03 -17.88
CA TRP A 252 -15.56 23.85 -17.64
C TRP A 252 -16.47 23.24 -16.59
N SER A 253 -16.76 21.95 -16.71
CA SER A 253 -17.60 21.22 -15.76
C SER A 253 -17.04 21.30 -14.32
N VAL A 254 -15.70 21.20 -14.18
CA VAL A 254 -15.02 21.46 -12.89
C VAL A 254 -15.13 22.91 -12.45
N GLY A 255 -15.13 23.87 -13.37
CA GLY A 255 -15.43 25.29 -13.10
C GLY A 255 -16.83 25.50 -12.51
N VAL A 256 -17.84 24.82 -13.05
CA VAL A 256 -19.21 24.83 -12.51
C VAL A 256 -19.24 24.27 -11.09
N ILE A 257 -18.55 23.15 -10.84
CA ILE A 257 -18.44 22.54 -9.50
C ILE A 257 -17.69 23.45 -8.52
N CYS A 258 -16.62 24.11 -8.97
CA CYS A 258 -15.88 25.10 -8.17
C CYS A 258 -16.80 26.25 -7.75
N TYR A 259 -17.58 26.80 -8.69
CA TYR A 259 -18.58 27.82 -8.41
C TYR A 259 -19.66 27.30 -7.45
N LEU A 260 -20.16 26.09 -7.65
CA LEU A 260 -21.17 25.43 -6.81
C LEU A 260 -20.71 25.33 -5.35
N VAL A 261 -19.48 24.86 -5.12
CA VAL A 261 -18.93 24.69 -3.77
C VAL A 261 -18.64 26.05 -3.12
N LEU A 262 -18.03 27.00 -3.85
CA LEU A 262 -17.73 28.34 -3.32
C LEU A 262 -19.01 29.13 -3.00
N SER A 263 -20.04 29.00 -3.84
CA SER A 263 -21.30 29.72 -3.68
C SER A 263 -22.28 29.05 -2.71
N ARG A 264 -21.93 27.87 -2.18
CA ARG A 264 -22.76 27.03 -1.30
C ARG A 264 -24.07 26.61 -1.96
N GLY A 265 -23.96 26.00 -3.14
CA GLY A 265 -25.08 25.35 -3.83
C GLY A 265 -25.75 26.19 -4.91
N ARG A 266 -25.16 27.31 -5.35
CA ARG A 266 -25.68 28.05 -6.51
C ARG A 266 -24.91 27.65 -7.77
N LEU A 267 -25.60 27.61 -8.90
CA LEU A 267 -24.98 27.38 -10.19
C LEU A 267 -24.59 28.71 -10.86
N PRO A 268 -23.54 28.72 -11.71
CA PRO A 268 -23.10 29.92 -12.42
C PRO A 268 -24.10 30.37 -13.50
N PHE A 269 -24.80 29.40 -14.11
CA PHE A 269 -25.90 29.60 -15.06
C PHE A 269 -27.11 28.82 -14.53
N CYS A 270 -28.24 29.50 -14.32
CA CYS A 270 -29.48 28.89 -13.85
C CYS A 270 -30.66 29.78 -14.30
N GLY A 271 -31.46 29.28 -15.22
CA GLY A 271 -32.77 29.83 -15.57
C GLY A 271 -33.87 29.32 -14.63
N SER A 272 -35.11 29.70 -14.90
CA SER A 272 -36.30 29.16 -14.23
C SER A 272 -36.57 27.70 -14.59
N ASP A 273 -36.10 27.26 -15.76
CA ASP A 273 -36.12 25.87 -16.21
C ASP A 273 -34.82 25.47 -16.95
N GLU A 274 -34.77 24.22 -17.38
CA GLU A 274 -33.64 23.65 -18.13
C GLU A 274 -33.43 24.36 -19.48
N LEU A 275 -34.52 24.71 -20.17
CA LEU A 275 -34.48 25.30 -21.49
C LEU A 275 -33.93 26.74 -21.43
N GLU A 276 -34.36 27.53 -20.46
CA GLU A 276 -33.81 28.85 -20.16
C GLU A 276 -32.35 28.76 -19.71
N THR A 277 -31.98 27.74 -18.93
CA THR A 277 -30.57 27.50 -18.55
C THR A 277 -29.70 27.25 -19.77
N LEU A 278 -30.16 26.40 -20.70
CA LEU A 278 -29.47 26.13 -21.97
C LEU A 278 -29.40 27.37 -22.87
N GLN A 279 -30.46 28.20 -22.90
CA GLN A 279 -30.46 29.48 -23.63
C GLN A 279 -29.40 30.44 -23.05
N LEU A 280 -29.31 30.56 -21.73
CA LEU A 280 -28.30 31.38 -21.05
C LEU A 280 -26.86 30.88 -21.32
N LEU A 281 -26.68 29.56 -21.45
CA LEU A 281 -25.39 28.95 -21.81
C LEU A 281 -25.02 29.23 -23.28
N LYS A 282 -25.99 29.20 -24.19
CA LYS A 282 -25.80 29.45 -25.63
C LYS A 282 -25.64 30.93 -25.98
N ASP A 283 -26.26 31.84 -25.23
CA ASP A 283 -26.17 33.28 -25.46
C ASP A 283 -24.73 33.77 -25.19
N PRO A 284 -23.97 34.25 -26.20
CA PRO A 284 -22.59 34.71 -26.03
C PRO A 284 -22.46 35.94 -25.12
N THR A 285 -23.54 36.70 -24.90
CA THR A 285 -23.55 37.91 -24.05
C THR A 285 -23.77 37.60 -22.56
N SER A 286 -24.27 36.40 -22.25
CA SER A 286 -24.50 35.94 -20.89
C SER A 286 -23.17 35.76 -20.14
N GLN A 287 -23.07 36.33 -18.94
CA GLN A 287 -21.87 36.27 -18.11
C GLN A 287 -22.17 35.65 -16.76
N VAL A 288 -21.19 34.94 -16.20
CA VAL A 288 -21.27 34.40 -14.84
C VAL A 288 -21.35 35.56 -13.85
N VAL A 289 -22.41 35.56 -13.03
CA VAL A 289 -22.60 36.57 -11.99
C VAL A 289 -21.88 36.13 -10.73
N TYR A 290 -21.12 37.06 -10.10
CA TYR A 290 -20.40 36.81 -8.85
C TYR A 290 -20.94 37.74 -7.73
N PRO A 291 -22.05 37.38 -7.04
CA PRO A 291 -22.69 38.26 -6.07
C PRO A 291 -21.75 38.67 -4.92
N LYS A 292 -21.59 39.99 -4.70
CA LYS A 292 -20.70 40.54 -3.65
C LYS A 292 -20.95 39.96 -2.26
N ARG A 293 -22.22 39.66 -1.92
CA ARG A 293 -22.60 39.08 -0.61
C ARG A 293 -21.93 37.73 -0.32
N ILE A 294 -21.64 36.96 -1.35
CA ILE A 294 -21.01 35.63 -1.25
C ILE A 294 -19.50 35.78 -1.48
N TRP A 295 -19.12 36.38 -2.61
CA TRP A 295 -17.75 36.36 -3.10
C TRP A 295 -16.79 37.28 -2.35
N ARG A 296 -17.27 38.27 -1.58
CA ARG A 296 -16.41 39.08 -0.69
C ARG A 296 -15.71 38.24 0.40
N LYS A 297 -16.19 37.03 0.68
CA LYS A 297 -15.60 36.13 1.69
C LYS A 297 -14.41 35.32 1.18
N PHE A 298 -14.16 35.30 -0.12
CA PHE A 298 -13.08 34.54 -0.75
C PHE A 298 -12.04 35.49 -1.34
N SER A 299 -10.81 35.01 -1.48
CA SER A 299 -9.73 35.80 -2.07
C SER A 299 -10.00 36.14 -3.54
N PRO A 300 -9.43 37.26 -4.04
CA PRO A 300 -9.46 37.56 -5.47
C PRO A 300 -8.91 36.41 -6.33
N ASP A 301 -7.91 35.69 -5.83
CA ASP A 301 -7.33 34.53 -6.52
C ASP A 301 -8.32 33.37 -6.68
N ALA A 302 -9.21 33.14 -5.70
CA ALA A 302 -10.25 32.11 -5.79
C ALA A 302 -11.26 32.43 -6.89
N LYS A 303 -11.65 33.69 -6.98
CA LYS A 303 -12.57 34.19 -8.01
C LYS A 303 -11.92 34.13 -9.39
N ASP A 304 -10.69 34.62 -9.51
CA ASP A 304 -9.86 34.58 -10.72
C ASP A 304 -9.71 33.14 -11.24
N PHE A 305 -9.43 32.19 -10.35
CA PHE A 305 -9.36 30.77 -10.69
C PHE A 305 -10.68 30.22 -11.24
N CYS A 306 -11.80 30.54 -10.58
CA CYS A 306 -13.12 30.11 -11.01
C CYS A 306 -13.51 30.70 -12.37
N GLN A 307 -13.15 31.96 -12.63
CA GLN A 307 -13.36 32.63 -13.91
C GLN A 307 -12.53 31.96 -15.02
N MET A 308 -11.28 31.64 -14.74
CA MET A 308 -10.39 30.94 -15.68
C MET A 308 -10.92 29.56 -16.09
N LEU A 309 -11.54 28.80 -15.17
CA LEU A 309 -12.17 27.51 -15.51
C LEU A 309 -13.45 27.68 -16.33
N LEU A 310 -14.19 28.78 -16.11
CA LEU A 310 -15.43 29.14 -16.80
C LEU A 310 -15.17 30.07 -18.00
N GLU A 311 -13.98 30.02 -18.59
CA GLU A 311 -13.67 30.70 -19.84
C GLU A 311 -14.49 30.06 -20.97
N ARG A 312 -15.26 30.85 -21.71
CA ARG A 312 -16.20 30.33 -22.70
C ARG A 312 -15.49 29.83 -23.93
N ASP A 313 -14.46 30.53 -24.36
CA ASP A 313 -13.64 30.09 -25.49
C ASP A 313 -12.75 28.91 -25.07
N PRO A 314 -12.95 27.69 -25.61
CA PRO A 314 -12.16 26.52 -25.26
C PRO A 314 -10.67 26.64 -25.66
N ILE A 315 -10.33 27.53 -26.60
CA ILE A 315 -8.96 27.85 -26.99
C ILE A 315 -8.25 28.57 -25.85
N LEU A 316 -8.91 29.59 -25.28
CA LEU A 316 -8.40 30.37 -24.15
C LEU A 316 -8.48 29.62 -22.82
N ARG A 317 -9.44 28.70 -22.68
CA ARG A 317 -9.58 27.87 -21.48
C ARG A 317 -8.32 27.01 -21.30
N PRO A 318 -7.66 26.99 -20.13
CA PRO A 318 -6.47 26.19 -19.92
C PRO A 318 -6.76 24.68 -19.85
N SER A 319 -5.75 23.85 -20.07
CA SER A 319 -5.87 22.40 -19.82
C SER A 319 -5.95 22.10 -18.32
N ALA A 320 -6.55 20.96 -17.94
CA ALA A 320 -6.64 20.53 -16.55
C ALA A 320 -5.27 20.55 -15.86
N ARG A 321 -4.22 20.07 -16.55
CA ARG A 321 -2.83 20.12 -16.05
C ARG A 321 -2.33 21.54 -15.79
N SER A 322 -2.58 22.46 -16.72
CA SER A 322 -2.11 23.86 -16.60
C SER A 322 -2.79 24.59 -15.44
N THR A 323 -4.05 24.27 -15.16
CA THR A 323 -4.81 24.90 -14.07
C THR A 323 -4.19 24.66 -12.70
N LEU A 324 -3.49 23.53 -12.50
CA LEU A 324 -2.83 23.16 -11.23
C LEU A 324 -1.68 24.11 -10.85
N GLU A 325 -1.18 24.90 -11.80
CA GLU A 325 -0.14 25.91 -11.59
C GLU A 325 -0.71 27.29 -11.25
N HIS A 326 -2.03 27.44 -11.22
CA HIS A 326 -2.66 28.70 -10.84
C HIS A 326 -2.29 29.10 -9.40
N LYS A 327 -2.06 30.39 -9.18
CA LYS A 327 -1.65 30.98 -7.90
C LYS A 327 -2.56 30.58 -6.73
N TRP A 328 -3.88 30.48 -6.95
CA TRP A 328 -4.83 30.09 -5.92
C TRP A 328 -4.60 28.66 -5.42
N LEU A 329 -4.48 27.72 -6.36
CA LEU A 329 -4.15 26.35 -6.02
C LEU A 329 -2.76 26.29 -5.42
N ARG A 330 -1.72 26.83 -6.06
CA ARG A 330 -0.33 26.80 -5.53
C ARG A 330 -0.18 27.37 -4.12
N LYS A 331 -0.99 28.37 -3.75
CA LYS A 331 -1.01 28.96 -2.40
C LYS A 331 -1.47 27.96 -1.33
N TYR A 332 -2.48 27.15 -1.64
CA TYR A 332 -3.09 26.20 -0.70
C TYR A 332 -2.67 24.75 -0.91
N ARG A 333 -2.09 24.44 -2.08
CA ARG A 333 -1.35 23.23 -2.41
C ARG A 333 -0.22 23.23 -1.40
N GLN A 334 -0.42 22.47 -0.33
CA GLN A 334 0.69 22.14 0.53
C GLN A 334 1.71 21.55 -0.42
N ARG A 335 2.83 22.25 -0.64
CA ARG A 335 4.03 21.52 -1.02
C ARG A 335 4.05 20.39 0.00
N ARG A 336 3.94 19.13 -0.43
CA ARG A 336 4.55 18.05 0.32
C ARG A 336 6.04 18.42 0.36
N ARG A 337 6.42 19.36 1.23
CA ARG A 337 7.81 19.72 1.51
C ARG A 337 8.32 18.53 2.29
N VAL A 338 8.73 17.54 1.52
CA VAL A 338 9.77 16.61 1.89
C VAL A 338 10.95 17.50 2.32
N GLY A 339 11.27 17.49 3.62
CA GLY A 339 12.44 18.23 4.11
C GLY A 339 13.71 17.69 3.44
N PRO A 340 14.84 18.44 3.46
CA PRO A 340 16.12 17.97 2.91
C PRO A 340 16.55 16.58 3.45
N ARG A 341 16.06 16.21 4.64
CA ARG A 341 16.24 14.89 5.25
C ARG A 341 15.63 13.72 4.47
N SER A 342 14.52 13.91 3.76
CA SER A 342 13.93 12.82 2.99
C SER A 342 14.52 12.69 1.58
N TRP A 343 15.14 13.75 1.02
CA TRP A 343 16.00 13.59 -0.17
C TRP A 343 17.20 12.67 0.11
N ILE A 344 17.77 12.74 1.32
CA ILE A 344 18.85 11.84 1.76
C ILE A 344 18.35 10.40 1.87
N LEU A 345 17.13 10.16 2.36
CA LEU A 345 16.54 8.83 2.41
C LEU A 345 16.24 8.27 1.02
N TYR A 346 15.70 9.08 0.10
CA TYR A 346 15.44 8.70 -1.28
C TYR A 346 16.72 8.44 -2.07
N ALA A 347 17.72 9.31 -1.91
CA ALA A 347 19.04 9.13 -2.48
C ALA A 347 19.75 7.92 -1.87
N PHE A 348 19.60 7.65 -0.57
CA PHE A 348 20.20 6.47 0.08
C PHE A 348 19.57 5.16 -0.41
N ILE A 349 18.24 5.06 -0.49
CA ILE A 349 17.59 3.84 -1.01
C ILE A 349 17.97 3.63 -2.48
N PHE A 350 17.94 4.69 -3.29
CA PHE A 350 18.33 4.63 -4.69
C PHE A 350 19.83 4.26 -4.86
N VAL A 351 20.73 4.91 -4.11
CA VAL A 351 22.18 4.63 -4.14
C VAL A 351 22.49 3.24 -3.60
N VAL A 352 21.85 2.78 -2.52
CA VAL A 352 22.03 1.41 -2.00
C VAL A 352 21.55 0.39 -3.04
N SER A 353 20.43 0.63 -3.71
CA SER A 353 19.95 -0.24 -4.79
C SER A 353 20.86 -0.23 -6.03
N VAL A 354 21.39 0.93 -6.43
CA VAL A 354 22.27 1.08 -7.60
C VAL A 354 23.70 0.57 -7.32
N VAL A 355 24.24 0.83 -6.13
CA VAL A 355 25.55 0.31 -5.69
C VAL A 355 25.48 -1.20 -5.47
N ALA A 356 24.37 -1.73 -4.97
CA ALA A 356 24.14 -3.18 -4.88
C ALA A 356 24.14 -3.86 -6.27
N LEU A 357 23.53 -3.22 -7.29
CA LEU A 357 23.58 -3.70 -8.67
C LEU A 357 25.01 -3.70 -9.23
N LEU A 358 25.75 -2.60 -9.04
CA LEU A 358 27.11 -2.44 -9.54
C LEU A 358 28.11 -3.39 -8.86
N LEU A 359 27.94 -3.64 -7.56
CA LEU A 359 28.80 -4.58 -6.83
C LEU A 359 28.53 -6.04 -7.23
N ARG A 360 27.28 -6.43 -7.51
CA ARG A 360 26.95 -7.79 -7.93
C ARG A 360 27.37 -8.09 -9.38
N SER A 361 27.32 -7.09 -10.28
CA SER A 361 27.79 -7.24 -11.66
C SER A 361 29.32 -7.32 -11.77
N ILE A 362 30.06 -6.73 -10.82
CA ILE A 362 31.52 -6.79 -10.76
C ILE A 362 32.02 -8.05 -10.01
N LEU A 363 31.25 -8.58 -9.07
CA LEU A 363 31.67 -9.66 -8.16
C LEU A 363 30.85 -10.95 -8.37
N LEU A 364 30.92 -11.51 -9.58
CA LEU A 364 30.61 -12.93 -9.81
C LEU A 364 31.73 -13.78 -9.18
N PHE A 365 31.68 -13.97 -7.86
CA PHE A 365 32.52 -14.97 -7.18
C PHE A 365 31.66 -16.09 -6.61
N PRO A 366 31.95 -17.36 -6.97
CA PRO A 366 31.35 -18.53 -6.33
C PRO A 366 31.98 -18.72 -4.95
N GLY A 367 31.18 -19.12 -3.97
CA GLY A 367 31.69 -19.51 -2.66
C GLY A 367 30.88 -18.93 -1.50
N ALA A 368 29.63 -19.36 -1.39
CA ALA A 368 28.92 -19.27 -0.13
C ALA A 368 29.76 -19.98 0.94
N ILE A 369 30.11 -19.29 2.03
CA ILE A 369 30.24 -20.01 3.30
C ILE A 369 28.80 -20.31 3.71
N GLN A 370 28.25 -21.36 3.11
CA GLN A 370 27.12 -22.08 3.69
C GLN A 370 27.73 -22.99 4.74
N ILE A 371 27.14 -23.02 5.93
CA ILE A 371 27.29 -24.21 6.78
C ILE A 371 26.72 -25.35 5.93
N PRO A 372 27.50 -26.38 5.56
CA PRO A 372 26.97 -27.51 4.81
C PRO A 372 25.80 -28.11 5.58
N ASP A 373 24.75 -28.55 4.88
CA ASP A 373 23.53 -29.05 5.52
C ASP A 373 23.83 -30.18 6.52
N GLU A 374 24.87 -31.00 6.28
CA GLU A 374 25.39 -32.01 7.22
C GLU A 374 25.80 -31.42 8.58
N LYS A 375 26.55 -30.32 8.58
CA LYS A 375 26.96 -29.65 9.83
C LYS A 375 25.76 -28.98 10.52
N LEU A 376 24.75 -28.58 9.74
CA LEU A 376 23.52 -28.00 10.27
C LEU A 376 22.61 -29.07 10.90
N GLN A 377 22.59 -30.28 10.35
CA GLN A 377 21.90 -31.45 10.91
C GLN A 377 22.40 -31.78 12.31
N ASP A 378 23.72 -31.82 12.51
CA ASP A 378 24.32 -32.06 13.83
C ASP A 378 24.03 -30.93 14.82
N LEU A 379 24.05 -29.67 14.36
CA LEU A 379 23.75 -28.52 15.21
C LEU A 379 22.28 -28.45 15.61
N LEU A 380 21.37 -28.94 14.78
CA LEU A 380 19.92 -28.90 15.02
C LEU A 380 19.41 -30.13 15.78
N ARG A 381 20.20 -31.22 15.84
CA ARG A 381 19.80 -32.50 16.43
C ARG A 381 19.27 -32.33 17.85
N ASP A 382 18.11 -32.92 18.11
CA ASP A 382 17.42 -32.97 19.42
C ASP A 382 17.04 -31.60 20.01
N ARG A 383 17.12 -30.51 19.23
CA ARG A 383 16.77 -29.17 19.69
C ARG A 383 15.29 -28.85 19.48
N THR A 384 14.74 -28.08 20.41
CA THR A 384 13.42 -27.45 20.30
C THR A 384 13.56 -26.02 19.76
N VAL A 385 12.91 -25.74 18.64
CA VAL A 385 12.97 -24.44 17.95
C VAL A 385 11.60 -23.78 17.90
N LEU A 386 11.52 -22.52 18.30
CA LEU A 386 10.32 -21.69 18.21
C LEU A 386 10.56 -20.52 17.25
N VAL A 387 9.70 -20.38 16.23
CA VAL A 387 9.75 -19.26 15.27
C VAL A 387 8.42 -18.51 15.28
N THR A 388 8.49 -17.21 15.52
CA THR A 388 7.33 -16.32 15.48
C THR A 388 7.05 -15.80 14.06
N GLY A 389 5.77 -15.62 13.71
CA GLY A 389 5.37 -15.14 12.38
C GLY A 389 5.67 -16.16 11.29
N ALA A 390 5.58 -17.45 11.62
CA ALA A 390 5.96 -18.56 10.75
C ALA A 390 4.90 -18.95 9.70
N ASN A 391 3.82 -18.17 9.55
CA ASN A 391 2.73 -18.47 8.63
C ASN A 391 2.92 -17.90 7.21
N SER A 392 3.86 -16.99 6.99
CA SER A 392 4.18 -16.50 5.63
C SER A 392 5.57 -15.88 5.55
N GLY A 393 6.02 -15.59 4.33
CA GLY A 393 7.23 -14.82 4.07
C GLY A 393 8.50 -15.44 4.67
N LEU A 394 9.25 -14.62 5.41
CA LEU A 394 10.57 -14.99 5.94
C LEU A 394 10.50 -16.01 7.09
N GLY A 395 9.47 -15.94 7.93
CA GLY A 395 9.28 -16.88 9.05
C GLY A 395 8.98 -18.28 8.54
N LEU A 396 8.05 -18.40 7.59
CA LEU A 396 7.71 -19.66 6.93
C LEU A 396 8.94 -20.28 6.23
N ALA A 397 9.69 -19.47 5.48
CA ALA A 397 10.91 -19.96 4.81
C ALA A 397 11.98 -20.46 5.81
N THR A 398 12.01 -19.93 7.02
CA THR A 398 12.93 -20.36 8.09
C THR A 398 12.53 -21.72 8.63
N VAL A 399 11.25 -21.94 8.97
CA VAL A 399 10.77 -23.24 9.46
C VAL A 399 10.79 -24.33 8.40
N GLN A 400 10.51 -24.00 7.14
CA GLN A 400 10.64 -24.94 6.01
C GLN A 400 12.09 -25.41 5.82
N HIS A 401 13.07 -24.52 6.01
CA HIS A 401 14.48 -24.93 5.95
C HIS A 401 14.83 -25.85 7.12
N LEU A 402 14.37 -25.54 8.34
CA LEU A 402 14.56 -26.41 9.51
C LEU A 402 13.93 -27.79 9.31
N ALA A 403 12.74 -27.86 8.72
CA ALA A 403 12.06 -29.12 8.44
C ALA A 403 12.81 -29.99 7.42
N ARG A 404 13.33 -29.39 6.33
CA ARG A 404 14.14 -30.13 5.33
C ARG A 404 15.40 -30.76 5.91
N ILE A 405 15.97 -30.17 6.98
CA ILE A 405 17.10 -30.73 7.71
C ILE A 405 16.64 -31.97 8.51
N GLY A 406 15.46 -31.90 9.13
CA GLY A 406 14.74 -33.05 9.69
C GLY A 406 15.34 -33.67 10.96
N THR A 407 16.29 -33.00 11.63
CA THR A 407 16.93 -33.53 12.85
C THR A 407 16.47 -32.86 14.14
N ALA A 408 15.65 -31.81 14.07
CA ALA A 408 15.13 -31.15 15.26
C ALA A 408 14.25 -32.11 16.09
N ASN A 409 14.21 -31.92 17.41
CA ASN A 409 13.20 -32.59 18.21
C ASN A 409 11.81 -32.02 17.89
N LYS A 410 11.69 -30.69 18.01
CA LYS A 410 10.43 -29.98 17.77
C LYS A 410 10.65 -28.67 17.00
N ILE A 411 9.76 -28.40 16.06
CA ILE A 411 9.63 -27.11 15.37
C ILE A 411 8.26 -26.53 15.71
N ILE A 412 8.25 -25.44 16.47
CA ILE A 412 7.05 -24.75 16.92
C ILE A 412 6.84 -23.48 16.07
N LEU A 413 5.75 -23.45 15.33
CA LEU A 413 5.29 -22.33 14.54
C LEU A 413 4.33 -21.48 15.38
N ALA A 414 4.73 -20.25 15.73
CA ALA A 414 3.83 -19.32 16.40
C ALA A 414 3.25 -18.32 15.41
N CYS A 415 1.92 -18.31 15.26
CA CYS A 415 1.24 -17.47 14.29
C CYS A 415 -0.02 -16.80 14.84
N ARG A 416 -0.38 -15.66 14.24
CA ARG A 416 -1.55 -14.86 14.67
C ARG A 416 -2.91 -15.46 14.28
N ASN A 417 -2.98 -16.20 13.18
CA ASN A 417 -4.23 -16.74 12.63
C ASN A 417 -4.17 -18.26 12.61
N THR A 418 -5.15 -18.91 13.25
CA THR A 418 -5.20 -20.36 13.40
C THR A 418 -5.18 -21.10 12.06
N THR A 419 -6.05 -20.72 11.11
CA THR A 419 -6.13 -21.37 9.80
C THR A 419 -4.81 -21.29 9.05
N ARG A 420 -4.26 -20.08 8.91
CA ARG A 420 -2.97 -19.89 8.23
C ARG A 420 -1.80 -20.57 8.94
N CYS A 421 -1.88 -20.73 10.26
CA CYS A 421 -0.86 -21.47 11.02
C CYS A 421 -0.96 -22.98 10.77
N GLN A 422 -2.18 -23.51 10.62
CA GLN A 422 -2.38 -24.92 10.27
C GLN A 422 -1.96 -25.22 8.83
N ASP A 423 -2.31 -24.33 7.88
CA ASP A 423 -1.86 -24.48 6.50
C ASP A 423 -0.32 -24.49 6.42
N ALA A 424 0.33 -23.53 7.09
CA ALA A 424 1.78 -23.47 7.18
C ALA A 424 2.39 -24.70 7.88
N LYS A 425 1.71 -25.26 8.89
CA LYS A 425 2.15 -26.50 9.53
C LYS A 425 2.14 -27.67 8.55
N ILE A 426 1.05 -27.83 7.79
CA ILE A 426 0.93 -28.90 6.78
C ILE A 426 2.04 -28.77 5.74
N ASP A 427 2.31 -27.56 5.24
CA ASP A 427 3.38 -27.31 4.28
C ASP A 427 4.77 -27.67 4.84
N VAL A 428 5.02 -27.39 6.12
CA VAL A 428 6.28 -27.69 6.80
C VAL A 428 6.42 -29.19 7.08
N GLU A 429 5.34 -29.87 7.42
CA GLU A 429 5.33 -31.34 7.58
C GLU A 429 5.63 -32.07 6.27
N GLN A 430 5.17 -31.53 5.13
CA GLN A 430 5.50 -32.07 3.80
C GLN A 430 6.98 -31.88 3.41
N ASP A 431 7.65 -30.87 3.98
CA ASP A 431 9.08 -30.62 3.77
C ASP A 431 9.98 -31.56 4.63
N LEU A 432 9.42 -32.36 5.54
CA LEU A 432 10.18 -33.29 6.38
C LEU A 432 10.66 -34.51 5.57
N PRO A 433 11.89 -35.00 5.81
CA PRO A 433 12.33 -36.31 5.33
C PRO A 433 11.45 -37.44 5.90
N GLU A 434 11.15 -38.48 5.12
CA GLU A 434 10.32 -39.61 5.55
C GLU A 434 10.84 -40.33 6.81
N SER A 435 12.15 -40.29 7.05
CA SER A 435 12.82 -40.88 8.21
C SER A 435 12.91 -39.95 9.42
N SER A 436 12.39 -38.72 9.32
CA SER A 436 12.45 -37.72 10.38
C SER A 436 11.50 -38.03 11.52
N SER A 437 12.00 -37.94 12.75
CA SER A 437 11.18 -37.95 13.97
C SER A 437 10.81 -36.55 14.46
N THR A 438 11.08 -35.50 13.67
CA THR A 438 10.83 -34.11 14.05
C THR A 438 9.33 -33.86 14.23
N GLN A 439 8.92 -33.35 15.39
CA GLN A 439 7.52 -32.95 15.61
C GLN A 439 7.30 -31.50 15.19
N VAL A 440 6.27 -31.26 14.37
CA VAL A 440 5.88 -29.90 13.95
C VAL A 440 4.61 -29.50 14.69
N LEU A 441 4.68 -28.38 15.41
CA LEU A 441 3.60 -27.87 16.25
C LEU A 441 3.22 -26.46 15.82
N SER A 442 1.94 -26.11 15.95
CA SER A 442 1.42 -24.78 15.65
C SER A 442 0.77 -24.20 16.89
N VAL A 443 1.11 -22.95 17.23
CA VAL A 443 0.60 -22.23 18.39
C VAL A 443 0.01 -20.89 17.97
N LEU A 444 -1.19 -20.59 18.46
CA LEU A 444 -1.82 -19.29 18.26
C LEU A 444 -1.14 -18.23 19.13
N LEU A 445 -0.59 -17.20 18.49
CA LEU A 445 0.14 -16.12 19.15
C LEU A 445 -0.07 -14.79 18.41
N ASP A 446 -0.91 -13.91 18.96
CA ASP A 446 -1.01 -12.51 18.54
C ASP A 446 -0.10 -11.63 19.40
N LEU A 447 1.05 -11.23 18.87
CA LEU A 447 2.01 -10.35 19.55
C LEU A 447 1.47 -8.93 19.82
N ALA A 448 0.32 -8.56 19.24
CA ALA A 448 -0.38 -7.33 19.58
C ALA A 448 -1.27 -7.47 20.83
N ASN A 449 -1.37 -8.65 21.46
CA ASN A 449 -2.29 -8.86 22.57
C ASN A 449 -1.58 -9.59 23.71
N ARG A 450 -1.45 -8.91 24.86
CA ARG A 450 -0.77 -9.46 26.06
C ARG A 450 -1.38 -10.78 26.54
N THR A 451 -2.70 -10.88 26.56
CA THR A 451 -3.41 -12.11 26.95
C THR A 451 -3.12 -13.23 25.97
N SER A 452 -3.08 -12.94 24.67
CA SER A 452 -2.69 -13.95 23.67
C SER A 452 -1.25 -14.39 23.83
N ILE A 453 -0.33 -13.48 24.20
CA ILE A 453 1.08 -13.82 24.45
C ILE A 453 1.19 -14.75 25.67
N ALA A 454 0.49 -14.45 26.75
CA ALA A 454 0.48 -15.29 27.95
C ALA A 454 -0.09 -16.68 27.68
N ILE A 455 -1.25 -16.77 27.01
CA ILE A 455 -1.88 -18.05 26.63
C ILE A 455 -0.99 -18.85 25.68
N GLY A 456 -0.43 -18.20 24.65
CA GLY A 456 0.47 -18.84 23.69
C GLY A 456 1.75 -19.35 24.35
N ALA A 457 2.34 -18.59 25.27
CA ALA A 457 3.51 -19.03 26.04
C ALA A 457 3.20 -20.23 26.93
N ALA A 458 2.05 -20.25 27.60
CA ALA A 458 1.61 -21.39 28.40
C ALA A 458 1.40 -22.66 27.55
N SER A 459 0.78 -22.51 26.37
CA SER A 459 0.63 -23.61 25.41
C SER A 459 1.99 -24.14 24.93
N ILE A 460 2.94 -23.25 24.62
CA ILE A 460 4.32 -23.66 24.28
C ILE A 460 4.96 -24.44 25.43
N GLN A 461 4.81 -23.98 26.67
CA GLN A 461 5.38 -24.65 27.84
C GLN A 461 4.81 -26.05 28.04
N GLU A 462 3.50 -26.22 27.87
CA GLU A 462 2.84 -27.52 27.92
C GLU A 462 3.35 -28.46 26.81
N GLU A 463 3.42 -27.97 25.58
CA GLU A 463 3.89 -28.74 24.43
C GLU A 463 5.35 -29.18 24.56
N ILE A 464 6.21 -28.34 25.13
CA ILE A 464 7.61 -28.72 25.40
C ILE A 464 7.66 -29.78 26.52
N LEU A 465 6.77 -29.72 27.51
CA LEU A 465 6.76 -30.64 28.65
C LEU A 465 6.26 -32.04 28.33
N LEU A 466 5.23 -32.17 27.49
CA LEU A 466 4.62 -33.46 27.12
C LEU A 466 5.61 -34.49 26.53
N ALA A 467 6.82 -34.07 26.15
CA ALA A 467 7.88 -34.95 25.65
C ALA A 467 8.88 -35.44 26.71
N SER A 468 8.85 -34.91 27.94
CA SER A 468 9.86 -35.29 28.96
C SER A 468 9.53 -36.61 29.67
N ASP A 469 8.27 -37.05 29.66
CA ASP A 469 7.78 -38.18 30.47
C ASP A 469 6.85 -39.13 29.70
N GLU A 470 7.41 -40.04 28.90
CA GLU A 470 6.79 -41.36 28.69
C GLU A 470 7.28 -42.39 29.73
N THR A 471 8.28 -42.08 30.55
CA THR A 471 8.84 -42.98 31.57
C THR A 471 8.52 -42.61 33.03
N ALA A 472 8.04 -41.41 33.35
CA ALA A 472 7.75 -41.00 34.74
C ALA A 472 6.26 -40.95 35.12
N LYS A 473 5.43 -41.88 34.63
CA LYS A 473 4.05 -42.05 35.12
C LYS A 473 3.93 -42.59 36.55
N THR A 474 5.03 -42.75 37.28
CA THR A 474 5.01 -43.25 38.65
C THR A 474 6.07 -42.56 39.48
N THR A 475 5.78 -41.38 40.04
CA THR A 475 6.13 -40.97 41.43
C THR A 475 5.62 -39.55 41.68
N THR A 476 4.66 -39.43 42.60
CA THR A 476 4.14 -38.18 43.15
C THR A 476 5.20 -37.46 43.98
N THR A 477 5.91 -36.50 43.38
CA THR A 477 6.59 -35.43 44.11
C THR A 477 6.60 -34.15 43.27
N THR A 478 6.09 -33.06 43.84
CA THR A 478 5.88 -31.72 43.27
C THR A 478 7.20 -30.99 43.00
N THR A 479 7.92 -31.42 41.98
CA THR A 479 8.89 -30.58 41.25
C THR A 479 8.34 -30.38 39.84
N THR A 480 7.87 -29.18 39.53
CA THR A 480 7.46 -28.78 38.18
C THR A 480 8.70 -28.90 37.28
N THR A 481 8.85 -30.02 36.58
CA THR A 481 9.81 -30.15 35.49
C THR A 481 9.48 -29.06 34.48
N ILE A 482 10.48 -28.33 33.99
CA ILE A 482 10.36 -27.28 32.98
C ILE A 482 11.14 -27.77 31.76
N GLY A 483 10.47 -27.97 30.63
CA GLY A 483 11.10 -28.49 29.43
C GLY A 483 11.96 -27.43 28.69
N PRO A 484 13.04 -27.84 28.00
CA PRO A 484 14.00 -26.93 27.40
C PRO A 484 13.52 -26.30 26.09
N LEU A 485 13.75 -24.99 25.92
CA LEU A 485 13.66 -24.30 24.64
C LEU A 485 15.07 -23.89 24.18
N ASP A 486 15.56 -24.48 23.09
CA ASP A 486 16.95 -24.27 22.66
C ASP A 486 17.10 -23.06 21.73
N ILE A 487 16.10 -22.77 20.89
CA ILE A 487 16.19 -21.69 19.90
C ILE A 487 14.89 -20.91 19.85
N LEU A 488 14.97 -19.59 20.06
CA LEU A 488 13.86 -18.66 19.87
C LEU A 488 14.20 -17.64 18.77
N ILE A 489 13.43 -17.65 17.69
CA ILE A 489 13.56 -16.67 16.59
C ILE A 489 12.39 -15.68 16.67
N ASN A 490 12.68 -14.48 17.16
CA ASN A 490 11.79 -13.33 17.22
C ASN A 490 11.74 -12.64 15.84
N ASN A 491 10.97 -13.23 14.92
CA ASN A 491 10.88 -12.86 13.51
C ASN A 491 9.59 -12.10 13.16
N ALA A 492 8.49 -12.32 13.88
CA ALA A 492 7.21 -11.71 13.55
C ALA A 492 7.29 -10.18 13.47
N GLY A 493 6.56 -9.58 12.54
CA GLY A 493 6.48 -8.12 12.52
C GLY A 493 5.65 -7.52 11.41
N VAL A 494 5.35 -6.25 11.59
CA VAL A 494 4.64 -5.37 10.65
C VAL A 494 5.59 -4.27 10.17
N ALA A 495 5.44 -3.86 8.91
CA ALA A 495 6.19 -2.74 8.35
C ALA A 495 5.30 -1.59 7.83
N TYR A 496 4.00 -1.84 7.69
CA TYR A 496 3.02 -0.82 7.29
C TYR A 496 1.74 -0.96 8.12
N ALA A 497 1.31 0.15 8.73
CA ALA A 497 0.02 0.27 9.41
C ALA A 497 -0.63 1.60 8.95
N TRP A 498 -1.74 1.51 8.21
CA TRP A 498 -2.36 2.66 7.51
C TRP A 498 -3.70 3.12 8.10
N SER A 499 -4.06 2.68 9.32
CA SER A 499 -5.41 2.88 9.87
C SER A 499 -5.40 3.36 11.32
N SER A 500 -6.50 3.98 11.74
CA SER A 500 -6.76 4.47 13.10
C SER A 500 -6.76 3.42 14.24
N LYS A 501 -6.28 2.19 13.97
CA LYS A 501 -5.86 1.19 14.95
C LYS A 501 -4.32 1.19 15.13
N GLU A 502 -3.66 2.31 14.86
CA GLU A 502 -2.19 2.51 14.94
C GLU A 502 -1.61 2.33 16.35
N PHE A 503 -2.44 2.18 17.38
CA PHE A 503 -2.02 2.01 18.75
C PHE A 503 -2.68 0.79 19.39
N VAL A 504 -1.86 -0.03 20.04
CA VAL A 504 -2.22 -1.19 20.85
C VAL A 504 -1.99 -0.80 22.31
N ASP A 505 -3.04 -0.75 23.12
CA ASP A 505 -2.98 -0.29 24.52
C ASP A 505 -2.28 1.07 24.71
N GLY A 506 -2.45 1.98 23.75
CA GLY A 506 -1.82 3.31 23.75
C GLY A 506 -0.37 3.36 23.25
N ILE A 507 0.18 2.24 22.78
CA ILE A 507 1.53 2.10 22.22
C ILE A 507 1.46 1.93 20.71
N GLU A 508 2.33 2.60 19.96
CA GLU A 508 2.36 2.50 18.50
C GLU A 508 2.57 1.06 18.03
N MET A 509 1.83 0.64 17.00
CA MET A 509 1.68 -0.75 16.55
C MET A 509 3.01 -1.43 16.18
N HIS A 510 3.93 -0.75 15.49
CA HIS A 510 5.23 -1.34 15.14
C HIS A 510 6.05 -1.62 16.40
N MET A 511 6.06 -0.69 17.37
CA MET A 511 6.72 -0.90 18.66
C MET A 511 6.04 -2.00 19.49
N ALA A 512 4.71 -2.03 19.51
CA ALA A 512 3.95 -3.05 20.23
C ALA A 512 4.24 -4.46 19.69
N ILE A 513 4.20 -4.65 18.37
CA ILE A 513 4.32 -5.97 17.73
C ILE A 513 5.78 -6.38 17.54
N ASN A 514 6.60 -5.52 16.90
CA ASN A 514 7.95 -5.93 16.48
C ASN A 514 8.93 -6.01 17.64
N HIS A 515 8.65 -5.29 18.74
CA HIS A 515 9.54 -5.17 19.90
C HIS A 515 8.87 -5.68 21.18
N LEU A 516 7.85 -5.01 21.72
CA LEU A 516 7.30 -5.33 23.05
C LEU A 516 6.70 -6.73 23.15
N GLY A 517 5.95 -7.17 22.14
CA GLY A 517 5.37 -8.51 22.12
C GLY A 517 6.44 -9.60 22.25
N HIS A 518 7.59 -9.43 21.59
CA HIS A 518 8.73 -10.34 21.72
C HIS A 518 9.43 -10.27 23.08
N VAL A 519 9.55 -9.07 23.66
CA VAL A 519 10.09 -8.89 25.02
C VAL A 519 9.23 -9.65 26.03
N LEU A 520 7.90 -9.50 25.95
CA LEU A 520 6.95 -10.19 26.82
C LEU A 520 6.96 -11.71 26.60
N LEU A 521 7.00 -12.17 25.35
CA LEU A 521 7.10 -13.60 25.05
C LEU A 521 8.39 -14.21 25.62
N THR A 522 9.52 -13.50 25.44
CA THR A 522 10.82 -13.96 25.95
C THR A 522 10.85 -13.98 27.47
N HIS A 523 10.17 -13.03 28.13
CA HIS A 523 9.98 -13.01 29.57
C HIS A 523 9.25 -14.27 30.06
N TYR A 524 8.12 -14.65 29.45
CA TYR A 524 7.38 -15.85 29.85
C TYR A 524 8.14 -17.16 29.61
N LEU A 525 8.91 -17.24 28.51
CA LEU A 525 9.66 -18.43 28.14
C LEU A 525 11.06 -18.50 28.78
N TRP A 526 11.41 -17.54 29.64
CA TRP A 526 12.76 -17.40 30.18
C TRP A 526 13.25 -18.65 30.92
N LYS A 527 12.38 -19.27 31.74
CA LYS A 527 12.73 -20.49 32.48
C LYS A 527 12.98 -21.69 31.56
N ASN A 528 12.24 -21.81 30.45
CA ASN A 528 12.47 -22.85 29.43
C ASN A 528 13.79 -22.64 28.69
N LEU A 529 14.16 -21.38 28.40
CA LEU A 529 15.44 -21.04 27.79
C LEU A 529 16.62 -21.36 28.72
N LEU A 530 16.48 -21.11 30.02
CA LEU A 530 17.48 -21.48 31.02
C LEU A 530 17.59 -23.00 31.22
N ALA A 531 16.52 -23.75 30.97
CA ALA A 531 16.52 -25.21 31.05
C ALA A 531 17.25 -25.89 29.87
N SER A 532 17.62 -25.15 28.81
CA SER A 532 18.35 -25.71 27.67
C SER A 532 19.73 -26.25 28.06
N THR A 533 19.96 -27.52 27.77
CA THR A 533 21.24 -28.22 27.98
C THR A 533 22.27 -27.89 26.90
N HIS A 534 21.81 -27.53 25.69
CA HIS A 534 22.65 -27.20 24.54
C HIS A 534 23.11 -25.74 24.49
N GLY A 535 22.66 -24.94 25.45
CA GLY A 535 22.77 -23.49 25.43
C GLY A 535 21.75 -22.86 24.50
N ALA A 536 20.82 -22.09 25.08
CA ALA A 536 19.75 -21.49 24.32
C ALA A 536 20.25 -20.31 23.48
N ARG A 537 19.60 -20.09 22.33
CA ARG A 537 19.89 -18.96 21.44
C ARG A 537 18.63 -18.17 21.15
N ILE A 538 18.69 -16.85 21.37
CA ILE A 538 17.62 -15.92 21.03
C ILE A 538 18.09 -15.05 19.86
N VAL A 539 17.34 -15.10 18.76
CA VAL A 539 17.60 -14.31 17.56
C VAL A 539 16.53 -13.24 17.40
N HIS A 540 16.91 -11.96 17.49
CA HIS A 540 16.03 -10.85 17.15
C HIS A 540 16.21 -10.42 15.70
N VAL A 541 15.13 -10.49 14.91
CA VAL A 541 15.17 -10.09 13.51
C VAL A 541 15.01 -8.57 13.39
N SER A 542 16.08 -7.93 12.91
CA SER A 542 16.15 -6.49 12.63
C SER A 542 16.08 -6.22 11.12
N SER A 543 16.39 -4.99 10.69
CA SER A 543 16.45 -4.59 9.28
C SER A 543 17.48 -3.49 9.06
N LEU A 544 17.81 -3.21 7.80
CA LEU A 544 18.67 -2.08 7.42
C LEU A 544 18.13 -0.74 7.94
N GLY A 545 16.81 -0.64 8.12
CA GLY A 545 16.13 0.52 8.70
C GLY A 545 16.64 0.90 10.09
N ALA A 546 17.10 -0.08 10.89
CA ALA A 546 17.67 0.17 12.21
C ALA A 546 18.90 1.10 12.16
N LEU A 547 19.65 1.09 11.06
CA LEU A 547 20.86 1.90 10.86
C LEU A 547 20.56 3.31 10.33
N VAL A 548 19.42 3.49 9.65
CA VAL A 548 19.02 4.76 9.04
C VAL A 548 18.49 5.75 10.09
N SER A 549 18.04 5.24 11.24
CA SER A 549 17.37 5.99 12.32
C SER A 549 18.28 6.91 13.15
N ARG A 550 19.36 7.48 12.60
CA ARG A 550 20.36 8.26 13.36
C ARG A 550 19.81 9.54 14.04
N HIS A 551 18.71 10.09 13.51
CA HIS A 551 18.04 11.28 14.06
C HIS A 551 16.71 10.96 14.76
N ASP A 552 16.25 9.72 14.66
CA ASP A 552 15.01 9.24 15.24
C ASP A 552 15.36 8.22 16.31
N THR A 553 15.72 8.73 17.47
CA THR A 553 16.05 7.95 18.67
C THR A 553 14.87 7.09 19.09
N THR A 554 15.11 6.02 19.84
CA THR A 554 14.02 5.31 20.52
C THR A 554 13.40 6.14 21.65
N ASP A 555 14.01 7.25 22.07
CA ASP A 555 13.48 8.12 23.11
C ASP A 555 12.02 8.54 22.91
N GLY A 556 11.22 8.36 23.97
CA GLY A 556 9.84 8.82 24.00
C GLY A 556 8.88 8.00 23.14
N TRP A 557 9.28 6.80 22.70
CA TRP A 557 8.43 5.88 21.94
C TRP A 557 7.07 5.60 22.61
N TYR A 558 7.06 5.43 23.93
CA TYR A 558 5.85 5.25 24.77
C TYR A 558 4.98 6.51 24.92
N ASN A 559 5.52 7.71 24.64
CA ASN A 559 4.81 8.98 24.67
C ASN A 559 4.31 9.42 23.30
N GLN A 560 4.52 8.62 22.26
CA GLN A 560 4.10 8.95 20.89
C GLN A 560 2.58 9.11 20.77
N GLY A 561 1.79 8.31 21.49
CA GLY A 561 0.34 8.47 21.59
C GLY A 561 -0.15 9.63 22.46
N LYS A 562 0.74 10.24 23.26
CA LYS A 562 0.41 11.39 24.15
C LYS A 562 0.82 12.74 23.56
N LYS A 563 1.88 12.78 22.76
CA LYS A 563 2.31 13.99 22.02
C LYS A 563 1.54 14.21 20.73
N SER A 564 0.95 13.16 20.16
CA SER A 564 -0.11 13.30 19.17
C SER A 564 -1.44 13.48 19.92
N THR A 565 -1.81 14.72 20.23
CA THR A 565 -3.25 15.02 20.09
C THR A 565 -3.62 14.54 18.70
N PRO A 566 -4.59 13.62 18.53
CA PRO A 566 -5.05 13.26 17.20
C PRO A 566 -5.59 14.53 16.57
N VAL A 567 -4.78 15.18 15.75
CA VAL A 567 -5.28 16.20 14.83
C VAL A 567 -6.14 15.41 13.87
N LYS A 568 -7.45 15.35 14.15
CA LYS A 568 -8.45 14.74 13.27
C LYS A 568 -8.14 15.17 11.83
N GLY A 569 -7.77 14.22 10.97
CA GLY A 569 -7.61 14.48 9.53
C GLY A 569 -6.18 14.64 9.00
N LYS A 570 -5.14 14.16 9.67
CA LYS A 570 -3.88 13.83 8.97
C LYS A 570 -3.70 12.31 8.97
N LEU A 571 -3.72 11.71 7.78
CA LEU A 571 -3.14 10.39 7.55
C LEU A 571 -1.68 10.46 8.02
N HIS A 572 -1.25 9.55 8.88
CA HIS A 572 0.17 9.39 9.15
C HIS A 572 0.84 9.12 7.80
N ASN A 573 1.79 9.96 7.40
CA ASN A 573 2.39 9.80 6.09
C ASN A 573 3.11 8.46 6.06
N THR A 574 3.22 7.82 4.90
CA THR A 574 4.06 6.64 4.64
C THR A 574 5.46 6.75 5.27
N ILE A 575 5.98 7.97 5.34
CA ILE A 575 7.24 8.36 5.98
C ILE A 575 7.21 8.11 7.49
N ASP A 576 6.13 8.47 8.17
CA ASP A 576 5.98 8.29 9.62
C ASP A 576 5.80 6.79 9.96
N SER A 577 5.05 6.03 9.16
CA SER A 577 4.96 4.57 9.32
C SER A 577 6.34 3.90 9.14
N MET A 578 7.13 4.31 8.13
CA MET A 578 8.49 3.80 7.96
C MET A 578 9.41 4.19 9.11
N ARG A 579 9.25 5.41 9.64
CA ARG A 579 10.00 5.88 10.81
C ARG A 579 9.73 5.01 12.03
N TYR A 580 8.47 4.69 12.32
CA TYR A 580 8.13 3.77 13.43
C TYR A 580 8.63 2.35 13.20
N TYR A 581 8.52 1.86 11.97
CA TYR A 581 9.13 0.59 11.60
C TYR A 581 10.65 0.58 11.87
N PHE A 582 11.39 1.59 11.41
CA PHE A 582 12.83 1.71 11.63
C PHE A 582 13.19 1.83 13.11
N GLN A 583 12.41 2.61 13.86
CA GLN A 583 12.56 2.73 15.30
C GLN A 583 12.36 1.37 16.01
N SER A 584 11.34 0.60 15.63
CA SER A 584 11.10 -0.74 16.18
C SER A 584 12.23 -1.73 15.87
N LYS A 585 12.86 -1.62 14.68
CA LYS A 585 13.99 -2.48 14.30
C LYS A 585 15.29 -2.09 15.00
N ARG A 586 15.48 -0.79 15.31
CA ARG A 586 16.55 -0.32 16.20
C ARG A 586 16.33 -0.81 17.64
N ALA A 587 15.10 -0.79 18.13
CA ALA A 587 14.74 -1.31 19.45
C ALA A 587 15.14 -2.79 19.61
N ASN A 588 14.99 -3.60 18.56
CA ASN A 588 15.44 -5.00 18.57
C ASN A 588 16.96 -5.15 18.72
N LEU A 589 17.76 -4.26 18.13
CA LEU A 589 19.22 -4.26 18.32
C LEU A 589 19.60 -3.83 19.74
N GLN A 590 18.94 -2.78 20.26
CA GLN A 590 19.13 -2.30 21.63
C GLN A 590 18.74 -3.36 22.67
N GLN A 591 17.64 -4.07 22.45
CA GLN A 591 17.18 -5.16 23.31
C GLN A 591 18.17 -6.32 23.33
N THR A 592 18.67 -6.71 22.17
CA THR A 592 19.68 -7.77 22.06
C THR A 592 20.93 -7.39 22.85
N TRP A 593 21.37 -6.13 22.73
CA TRP A 593 22.51 -5.61 23.47
C TRP A 593 22.27 -5.58 24.99
N GLU A 594 21.11 -5.11 25.46
CA GLU A 594 20.80 -5.06 26.89
C GLU A 594 20.64 -6.46 27.51
N LEU A 595 20.00 -7.39 26.80
CA LEU A 595 19.96 -8.80 27.21
C LEU A 595 21.37 -9.37 27.32
N HIS A 596 22.23 -9.13 26.33
CA HIS A 596 23.62 -9.53 26.40
C HIS A 596 24.34 -8.90 27.60
N ARG A 597 24.31 -7.57 27.72
CA ARG A 597 25.02 -6.82 28.76
C ARG A 597 24.58 -7.18 30.17
N ARG A 598 23.27 -7.40 30.39
CA ARG A 598 22.68 -7.64 31.72
C ARG A 598 22.61 -9.12 32.08
N LEU A 599 22.35 -10.00 31.11
CA LEU A 599 22.01 -11.39 31.36
C LEU A 599 23.00 -12.40 30.76
N ALA A 600 23.87 -12.02 29.83
CA ALA A 600 24.92 -12.92 29.32
C ALA A 600 26.06 -13.03 30.34
N THR A 601 25.83 -13.87 31.36
CA THR A 601 26.87 -14.35 32.27
C THR A 601 27.12 -15.83 32.02
N LYS A 602 28.32 -16.35 32.32
CA LYS A 602 28.62 -17.80 32.22
C LYS A 602 27.64 -18.70 32.99
N LYS A 603 26.83 -18.15 33.91
CA LYS A 603 25.81 -18.88 34.67
C LYS A 603 24.51 -19.10 33.89
N ASN A 604 24.19 -18.24 32.93
CA ASN A 604 22.98 -18.32 32.11
C ASN A 604 23.45 -18.70 30.70
N ASN A 605 23.36 -19.98 30.33
CA ASN A 605 23.85 -20.51 29.06
C ASN A 605 22.98 -20.06 27.86
N VAL A 606 22.69 -18.76 27.75
CA VAL A 606 21.81 -18.16 26.74
C VAL A 606 22.59 -17.12 25.94
N ALA A 607 22.66 -17.30 24.62
CA ALA A 607 23.26 -16.32 23.71
C ALA A 607 22.19 -15.47 23.03
N PHE A 608 22.47 -14.16 22.91
CA PHE A 608 21.57 -13.20 22.29
C PHE A 608 22.20 -12.68 21.01
N VAL A 609 21.50 -12.79 19.90
CA VAL A 609 22.03 -12.43 18.59
C VAL A 609 20.98 -11.62 17.84
N ALA A 610 21.41 -10.60 17.11
CA ALA A 610 20.56 -9.91 16.15
C ALA A 610 20.83 -10.44 14.74
N SER A 611 19.82 -10.45 13.87
CA SER A 611 19.99 -10.85 12.48
C SER A 611 19.29 -9.89 11.51
N HIS A 612 19.95 -9.59 10.38
CA HIS A 612 19.36 -8.89 9.24
C HIS A 612 19.20 -9.88 8.07
N PRO A 613 17.99 -10.08 7.54
CA PRO A 613 17.79 -11.01 6.43
C PRO A 613 18.26 -10.50 5.05
N GLY A 614 18.71 -9.25 4.95
CA GLY A 614 19.00 -8.59 3.67
C GLY A 614 17.77 -7.97 3.00
N TYR A 615 17.92 -7.58 1.74
CA TYR A 615 16.84 -7.07 0.89
C TYR A 615 16.06 -8.26 0.31
N THR A 616 15.12 -8.80 1.10
CA THR A 616 14.33 -9.97 0.72
C THR A 616 13.04 -9.61 -0.02
N ARG A 617 12.75 -10.30 -1.13
CA ARG A 617 11.44 -10.26 -1.81
C ARG A 617 10.37 -10.95 -0.96
N SER A 618 9.82 -10.22 -0.01
CA SER A 618 8.71 -10.68 0.84
C SER A 618 7.42 -9.94 0.48
N GLU A 619 6.27 -10.44 0.94
CA GLU A 619 4.96 -9.76 0.79
C GLU A 619 4.98 -8.32 1.31
N ILE A 620 5.86 -8.03 2.27
CA ILE A 620 6.10 -6.68 2.80
C ILE A 620 6.59 -5.76 1.68
N MET A 621 7.49 -6.22 0.82
CA MET A 621 8.02 -5.41 -0.29
C MET A 621 6.98 -5.18 -1.40
N LEU A 622 6.07 -6.13 -1.64
CA LEU A 622 4.99 -5.97 -2.61
C LEU A 622 4.02 -4.85 -2.22
N LYS A 623 3.81 -4.67 -0.92
CA LYS A 623 2.97 -3.62 -0.32
C LYS A 623 3.74 -2.31 -0.06
N PHE A 624 5.05 -2.27 -0.33
CA PHE A 624 5.86 -1.07 -0.21
C PHE A 624 5.51 -0.08 -1.31
N GLN A 625 5.11 1.13 -0.93
CA GLN A 625 4.89 2.23 -1.87
C GLN A 625 5.67 3.44 -1.37
N LEU A 626 6.69 3.90 -2.10
CA LEU A 626 7.39 5.13 -1.77
C LEU A 626 6.60 6.31 -2.37
N PRO A 627 6.12 7.26 -1.54
CA PRO A 627 5.46 8.45 -2.05
C PRO A 627 6.41 9.18 -2.98
N LEU A 628 5.94 9.54 -4.19
CA LEU A 628 6.70 10.28 -5.21
C LEU A 628 7.78 9.49 -5.94
N CYS A 629 7.94 8.18 -5.68
CA CYS A 629 8.78 7.31 -6.51
C CYS A 629 7.99 6.94 -7.79
N PRO A 630 8.54 7.17 -9.00
CA PRO A 630 7.88 6.78 -10.23
C PRO A 630 7.49 5.29 -10.23
N GLU A 631 6.32 4.96 -10.77
CA GLU A 631 5.79 3.59 -10.73
C GLU A 631 6.74 2.57 -11.39
N PHE A 632 7.49 2.98 -12.42
CA PHE A 632 8.51 2.11 -13.03
C PHE A 632 9.63 1.76 -12.04
N ALA A 633 10.06 2.70 -11.20
CA ALA A 633 11.09 2.48 -10.20
C ALA A 633 10.55 1.64 -9.04
N MET A 634 9.28 1.84 -8.64
CA MET A 634 8.59 0.99 -7.67
C MET A 634 8.39 -0.44 -8.17
N ARG A 635 8.00 -0.60 -9.43
CA ARG A 635 7.86 -1.90 -10.09
C ARG A 635 9.21 -2.59 -10.23
N TRP A 636 10.26 -1.84 -10.60
CA TRP A 636 11.62 -2.34 -10.60
C TRP A 636 12.07 -2.78 -9.21
N LEU A 637 11.87 -1.98 -8.14
CA LEU A 637 12.21 -2.39 -6.77
C LEU A 637 11.50 -3.68 -6.35
N ARG A 638 10.21 -3.84 -6.68
CA ARG A 638 9.41 -5.04 -6.36
C ARG A 638 9.82 -6.28 -7.14
N GLN A 639 10.23 -6.12 -8.40
CA GLN A 639 10.49 -7.22 -9.34
C GLN A 639 11.99 -7.49 -9.55
N ASN A 640 12.88 -6.64 -9.06
CA ASN A 640 14.31 -6.76 -9.32
C ASN A 640 14.91 -7.99 -8.59
N GLU A 641 15.20 -9.03 -9.36
CA GLU A 641 15.88 -10.25 -8.89
C GLU A 641 17.39 -10.05 -8.66
N TRP A 642 17.97 -8.98 -9.24
CA TRP A 642 19.43 -8.77 -9.26
C TRP A 642 19.94 -8.13 -7.97
N GLY A 643 19.16 -7.27 -7.32
CA GLY A 643 19.54 -6.63 -6.04
C GLY A 643 18.95 -7.31 -4.80
N SER A 644 18.03 -8.27 -4.98
CA SER A 644 17.24 -8.87 -3.90
C SER A 644 17.56 -10.34 -3.67
N MET A 645 17.28 -10.79 -2.45
CA MET A 645 17.35 -12.17 -2.02
C MET A 645 15.96 -12.80 -2.07
N SER A 646 15.88 -14.09 -2.36
CA SER A 646 14.67 -14.86 -2.08
C SER A 646 14.42 -14.92 -0.56
N THR A 647 13.20 -15.18 -0.12
CA THR A 647 12.91 -15.43 1.31
C THR A 647 13.71 -16.62 1.84
N LYS A 648 13.96 -17.64 1.01
CA LYS A 648 14.81 -18.80 1.33
C LYS A 648 16.26 -18.40 1.60
N ASP A 649 16.82 -17.49 0.80
CA ASP A 649 18.17 -17.00 1.02
C ASP A 649 18.27 -16.08 2.23
N GLY A 650 17.27 -15.22 2.47
CA GLY A 650 17.22 -14.37 3.66
C GLY A 650 17.10 -15.17 4.96
N ALA A 651 16.43 -16.33 4.92
CA ALA A 651 16.35 -17.26 6.05
C ALA A 651 17.73 -17.79 6.46
N LYS A 652 18.68 -17.95 5.53
CA LYS A 652 20.04 -18.44 5.83
C LYS A 652 20.77 -17.56 6.84
N THR A 653 20.57 -16.24 6.80
CA THR A 653 21.21 -15.32 7.77
C THR A 653 20.66 -15.48 9.18
N GLN A 654 19.36 -15.81 9.31
CA GLN A 654 18.74 -16.09 10.61
C GLN A 654 19.17 -17.45 11.14
N LEU A 655 19.21 -18.47 10.27
CA LEU A 655 19.67 -19.81 10.63
C LEU A 655 21.15 -19.80 11.03
N PHE A 656 21.99 -19.05 10.32
CA PHE A 656 23.39 -18.88 10.72
C PHE A 656 23.50 -18.22 12.10
N ALA A 657 22.71 -17.18 12.38
CA ALA A 657 22.65 -16.55 13.70
C ALA A 657 22.17 -17.51 14.81
N ALA A 658 21.19 -18.36 14.48
CA ALA A 658 20.54 -19.27 15.42
C ALA A 658 21.36 -20.54 15.71
N LEU A 659 22.11 -21.06 14.74
CA LEU A 659 22.73 -22.38 14.81
C LEU A 659 24.25 -22.35 14.87
N SER A 660 24.89 -21.33 14.30
CA SER A 660 26.36 -21.30 14.22
C SER A 660 27.01 -21.07 15.58
N PRO A 661 27.89 -21.98 16.06
CA PRO A 661 28.61 -21.81 17.32
C PRO A 661 29.62 -20.65 17.26
N GLU A 662 30.06 -20.28 16.05
CA GLU A 662 31.01 -19.19 15.81
C GLU A 662 30.42 -17.80 16.08
N VAL A 663 29.08 -17.70 16.14
CA VAL A 663 28.37 -16.44 16.38
C VAL A 663 28.32 -16.17 17.89
N PRO A 664 29.06 -15.17 18.40
CA PRO A 664 29.09 -14.86 19.82
C PRO A 664 27.81 -14.13 20.26
N SER A 665 27.49 -14.22 21.55
CA SER A 665 26.42 -13.40 22.15
C SER A 665 26.75 -11.91 22.02
N GLY A 666 25.76 -11.07 21.79
CA GLY A 666 25.91 -9.62 21.56
C GLY A 666 26.32 -9.23 20.14
N SER A 667 26.36 -10.19 19.20
CA SER A 667 26.72 -9.95 17.80
C SER A 667 25.52 -9.61 16.91
N TYR A 668 25.83 -9.09 15.73
CA TYR A 668 24.87 -8.83 14.67
C TYR A 668 25.27 -9.58 13.40
N VAL A 669 24.41 -10.47 12.93
CA VAL A 669 24.63 -11.22 11.70
C VAL A 669 23.93 -10.51 10.54
N VAL A 670 24.68 -10.19 9.49
CA VAL A 670 24.17 -9.48 8.31
C VAL A 670 24.67 -10.14 7.03
N PRO A 671 24.03 -9.94 5.87
CA PRO A 671 24.62 -10.32 4.61
C PRO A 671 25.89 -9.51 4.35
N GLN A 672 26.89 -10.11 3.71
CA GLN A 672 28.19 -9.49 3.44
C GLN A 672 28.09 -8.10 2.80
N TYR A 673 27.11 -7.90 1.92
CA TYR A 673 26.88 -6.62 1.24
C TYR A 673 25.68 -5.85 1.81
N TRP A 674 25.25 -6.20 3.02
CA TRP A 674 24.07 -5.68 3.73
C TRP A 674 22.73 -6.04 3.08
N THR A 675 22.63 -6.00 1.77
CA THR A 675 21.42 -6.32 1.00
C THR A 675 21.41 -7.77 0.53
N PHE A 676 22.56 -8.32 0.18
CA PHE A 676 22.73 -9.70 -0.29
C PHE A 676 24.10 -10.27 0.07
N GLY A 677 24.31 -11.55 -0.23
CA GLY A 677 25.57 -12.26 -0.01
C GLY A 677 25.54 -13.19 1.20
N ARG A 678 26.71 -13.78 1.50
CA ARG A 678 26.85 -14.74 2.62
C ARG A 678 26.67 -14.06 3.99
N PRO A 679 26.17 -14.77 5.01
CA PRO A 679 26.14 -14.24 6.37
C PRO A 679 27.55 -13.89 6.86
N ILE A 680 27.70 -12.73 7.50
CA ILE A 680 28.91 -12.30 8.19
C ILE A 680 28.57 -11.88 9.61
N ILE A 681 29.54 -12.03 10.53
CA ILE A 681 29.39 -11.70 11.94
C ILE A 681 29.98 -10.31 12.17
N LEU A 682 29.19 -9.43 12.76
CA LEU A 682 29.66 -8.18 13.35
C LEU A 682 29.76 -8.39 14.86
N ASN A 683 30.99 -8.49 15.34
CA ASN A 683 31.32 -8.97 16.70
C ASN A 683 30.78 -8.10 17.84
N SER A 684 30.37 -6.86 17.57
CA SER A 684 29.78 -5.97 18.56
C SER A 684 28.73 -5.07 17.93
N LEU A 685 27.53 -5.12 18.50
CA LEU A 685 26.43 -4.20 18.18
C LEU A 685 26.82 -2.72 18.40
N MET A 686 27.79 -2.43 19.28
CA MET A 686 28.23 -1.06 19.58
C MET A 686 29.52 -0.62 18.88
N THR A 687 30.47 -1.52 18.61
CA THR A 687 31.83 -1.13 18.17
C THR A 687 32.23 -1.62 16.79
N SER A 688 31.44 -2.47 16.12
CA SER A 688 31.81 -3.04 14.81
C SER A 688 31.46 -2.16 13.61
N PHE A 689 30.84 -1.00 13.83
CA PHE A 689 30.63 -0.01 12.79
C PHE A 689 31.81 0.95 12.80
N SER A 690 32.34 1.31 11.62
CA SER A 690 33.39 2.34 11.48
C SER A 690 33.10 3.53 12.42
N SER A 691 34.14 4.21 12.93
CA SER A 691 34.12 5.26 13.96
C SER A 691 33.07 6.40 13.81
N HIS A 692 32.31 6.41 12.70
CA HIS A 692 31.29 7.37 12.32
C HIS A 692 29.84 6.81 12.32
N PHE A 693 29.61 5.53 12.64
CA PHE A 693 28.31 4.84 12.52
C PHE A 693 27.89 4.06 13.79
N TYR A 694 27.82 4.72 14.95
CA TYR A 694 27.20 4.10 16.13
C TYR A 694 25.68 3.96 15.94
N PRO A 695 25.11 2.74 15.99
CA PRO A 695 23.68 2.57 15.79
C PRO A 695 22.88 3.04 17.01
N PHE A 696 23.44 3.15 18.22
CA PHE A 696 22.82 3.72 19.43
C PHE A 696 23.85 3.84 20.56
N SER A 697 23.54 4.60 21.63
CA SER A 697 24.36 4.67 22.86
C SER A 697 23.87 3.71 23.95
N GLU A 698 24.75 3.36 24.90
CA GLU A 698 24.39 2.53 26.07
C GLU A 698 23.30 3.19 26.93
N SER A 699 23.35 4.52 27.05
CA SER A 699 22.32 5.27 27.78
C SER A 699 20.94 5.19 27.10
N GLU A 700 20.90 5.21 25.77
CA GLU A 700 19.66 5.05 25.00
C GLU A 700 19.12 3.61 25.13
N SER A 701 20.00 2.60 25.08
CA SER A 701 19.58 1.19 25.21
C SER A 701 19.09 0.88 26.62
N SER A 702 19.78 1.37 27.65
CA SER A 702 19.35 1.20 29.04
C SER A 702 17.99 1.87 29.30
N ARG A 703 17.76 3.06 28.74
CA ARG A 703 16.47 3.75 28.85
C ARG A 703 15.36 2.96 28.15
N LEU A 704 15.59 2.48 26.92
CA LEU A 704 14.62 1.65 26.21
C LEU A 704 14.26 0.41 27.05
N TRP A 705 15.25 -0.27 27.63
CA TRP A 705 15.02 -1.44 28.49
C TRP A 705 14.08 -1.12 29.65
N ASP A 706 14.39 -0.10 30.44
CA ASP A 706 13.60 0.29 31.61
C ASP A 706 12.18 0.70 31.20
N GLU A 707 12.04 1.42 30.08
CA GLU A 707 10.75 1.84 29.54
C GLU A 707 9.93 0.65 29.02
N SER A 708 10.56 -0.33 28.36
CA SER A 708 9.90 -1.53 27.87
C SER A 708 9.39 -2.41 29.02
N LEU A 709 10.19 -2.62 30.06
CA LEU A 709 9.75 -3.37 31.25
C LEU A 709 8.61 -2.65 31.97
N LYS A 710 8.73 -1.33 32.15
CA LYS A 710 7.66 -0.52 32.73
C LYS A 710 6.37 -0.58 31.92
N ALA A 711 6.48 -0.49 30.58
CA ALA A 711 5.31 -0.57 29.71
C ALA A 711 4.62 -1.93 29.80
N LEU A 712 5.37 -3.01 30.03
CA LEU A 712 4.87 -4.38 30.17
C LEU A 712 4.49 -4.75 31.61
N ASP A 713 4.60 -3.83 32.56
CA ASP A 713 4.37 -4.08 33.99
C ASP A 713 5.25 -5.20 34.57
N ILE A 714 6.49 -5.34 34.05
CA ILE A 714 7.48 -6.33 34.49
C ILE A 714 8.41 -5.68 35.52
N SER A 715 8.39 -6.15 36.77
CA SER A 715 9.28 -5.70 37.84
C SER A 715 10.67 -6.33 37.77
N ALA A 716 10.74 -7.61 37.40
CA ALA A 716 11.98 -8.37 37.25
C ALA A 716 11.87 -9.28 36.02
N PHE A 717 12.82 -9.12 35.08
CA PHE A 717 12.77 -9.88 33.84
C PHE A 717 13.14 -11.35 34.08
N GLY A 718 12.17 -12.24 33.89
CA GLY A 718 12.36 -13.69 33.88
C GLY A 718 12.15 -14.36 35.24
N GLU A 719 11.76 -13.61 36.27
CA GLU A 719 11.45 -14.12 37.61
C GLU A 719 10.00 -14.61 37.74
#